data_AF-A0A225MH50-F1
#
_entry.id   AF-A0A225MH50-F1
#
_cell.length_a   1.000
_cell.length_b   1.000
_cell.length_c   1.000
_cell.angle_alpha   90.00
_cell.angle_beta   90.00
_cell.angle_gamma   90.00
#
_symmetry.space_group_name_H-M   'P 1'
#
loop_
_entity.id
_entity.type
_entity.pdbx_description
1 polymer ?
#
loop_
_entity_poly.entity_id
_entity_poly.type
_entity_poly.pdbx_seq_one_letter_code
_entity_poly.pdbx_strand_id
1 'polypeptide(L)'
;MLRHRLAALFEPQSLLVLSDRHLPMEGAESAAQPGAPGGRPAAGLWDGRSSFVMAPAEGPIVLSEADMAFAWGGRADLALVCVAPARLPEALQAVRAVRPHCVILLSQEQSSADRMQDMAYCRAWGRINDCLVLGPNSFGVQRPHLGLNLTHQAAPARAGRVALVTQSRSITAAVLDWAEDVNLGFSAVVSVGDEAVVDIPQVLEYLSMDTHTDSIALYVEDVATARAFASALRAAASVKPVVVLRAGRAADPQHDAVFNALLRRGGAVRVSYFVQLFSALKVLGYARRPRGRRIALLANGSGAPLLALDVMGPAAAVLRAEFSQTTLKALRDLLEPGAEVRNPVVTHDCLDPARVARILGLLVDDPGVDGVLVLLAPDPLSDVAAVARQLAALAPQARKPIITCFMGDASMRSLRHLLDDVGTPAFRTPETAAHAFGILAAHHYNQVLAQQILPPEPLERPPRVDEARAILRAARAAGRTQLSAAECQQVLDCFFIPIHCSGQAGDPALAAEVGAPMAVRVKRDAQIGPYVQFGAGDGSLDRSHDRAIELPPFNSFLARQLVERSALWRRVLSRQMSPAAFERLREALEHISTLVTLLDDVETLCIEPLYAGSTHLEAGAIALQLTARAEPQLPEQSGYRHMAIHPYPARLVQYREFADGQPWTLRPIRPEDAEPLQNFVRGLSDESRYMRFVSMLRELTPRMLERYTRIDYDKELALVATVQVPNPQHRGHPREEIIGFAHYLRNADGRGAEYALVIADAWQRRGLGMSLMQTLIEAARSQGLTYIDGLVLASNHAMLSLMTRLGLRNDGDPEDPTMRRVWLDLGEGAQ
;
A
#
# COMPACT_ATOMS: atom_id res chain seq x y z
N MET A 1 14.89 -12.72 17.82
CA MET A 1 13.97 -11.91 16.97
C MET A 1 12.54 -12.16 17.40
N LEU A 2 11.78 -11.11 17.74
CA LEU A 2 10.36 -11.27 18.12
C LEU A 2 9.56 -11.68 16.87
N ARG A 3 8.83 -12.80 16.96
CA ARG A 3 7.90 -13.24 15.90
C ARG A 3 6.77 -12.22 15.75
N HIS A 4 6.29 -12.01 14.53
CA HIS A 4 5.10 -11.19 14.29
C HIS A 4 3.91 -11.72 15.09
N ARG A 5 3.02 -10.86 15.58
CA ARG A 5 1.85 -11.27 16.37
C ARG A 5 0.95 -12.29 15.67
N LEU A 6 0.88 -12.23 14.33
CA LEU A 6 0.17 -13.21 13.49
C LEU A 6 1.01 -14.43 13.10
N ALA A 7 2.26 -14.56 13.53
CA ALA A 7 3.09 -15.71 13.17
C ALA A 7 2.43 -17.03 13.60
N ALA A 8 1.76 -17.06 14.76
CA ALA A 8 1.00 -18.22 15.21
C ALA A 8 -0.17 -18.60 14.27
N LEU A 9 -0.69 -17.67 13.47
CA LEU A 9 -1.74 -17.95 12.48
C LEU A 9 -1.20 -18.63 11.21
N PHE A 10 0.03 -18.31 10.83
CA PHE A 10 0.62 -18.73 9.55
C PHE A 10 1.68 -19.84 9.70
N GLU A 11 2.37 -19.88 10.83
CA GLU A 11 3.50 -20.78 11.11
C GLU A 11 3.36 -21.32 12.54
N PRO A 12 2.22 -21.95 12.90
CA PRO A 12 2.04 -22.52 14.23
C PRO A 12 3.03 -23.66 14.45
N GLN A 13 3.50 -23.85 15.68
CA GLN A 13 4.24 -25.04 16.11
C GLN A 13 3.36 -26.00 16.91
N SER A 14 2.23 -25.50 17.43
CA SER A 14 1.22 -26.26 18.16
C SER A 14 -0.20 -25.89 17.72
N LEU A 15 -1.04 -26.90 17.45
CA LEU A 15 -2.37 -26.72 16.86
C LEU A 15 -3.44 -27.60 17.53
N LEU A 16 -4.48 -26.98 18.07
CA LEU A 16 -5.72 -27.68 18.45
C LEU A 16 -6.72 -27.59 17.31
N VAL A 17 -7.35 -28.69 16.94
CA VAL A 17 -8.51 -28.71 16.03
C VAL A 17 -9.72 -29.15 16.83
N LEU A 18 -10.72 -28.28 16.94
CA LEU A 18 -12.00 -28.56 17.57
C LEU A 18 -13.10 -28.44 16.51
N SER A 19 -13.66 -29.57 16.09
CA SER A 19 -14.60 -29.59 14.96
C SER A 19 -15.77 -30.54 15.20
N ASP A 20 -16.96 -30.18 14.72
CA ASP A 20 -18.13 -31.08 14.66
C ASP A 20 -18.13 -32.00 13.42
N ARG A 21 -17.10 -31.88 12.57
CA ARG A 21 -16.91 -32.65 11.32
C ARG A 21 -15.44 -32.92 11.03
N HIS A 22 -15.15 -33.95 10.25
CA HIS A 22 -13.79 -34.21 9.77
C HIS A 22 -13.30 -33.10 8.82
N LEU A 23 -12.10 -32.59 9.07
CA LEU A 23 -11.43 -31.59 8.22
C LEU A 23 -10.32 -32.22 7.36
N PRO A 24 -9.98 -31.65 6.18
CA PRO A 24 -8.98 -32.23 5.26
C PRO A 24 -7.61 -32.52 5.88
N MET A 25 -7.21 -31.70 6.86
CA MET A 25 -5.96 -31.84 7.59
C MET A 25 -5.86 -33.11 8.45
N GLU A 26 -6.99 -33.71 8.87
CA GLU A 26 -7.01 -34.96 9.64
C GLU A 26 -6.58 -36.18 8.81
N GLY A 27 -6.80 -36.14 7.50
CA GLY A 27 -6.53 -37.26 6.59
C GLY A 27 -5.13 -37.29 5.98
N ALA A 28 -4.32 -36.25 6.21
CA ALA A 28 -3.02 -36.12 5.56
C ALA A 28 -1.97 -37.14 6.06
N GLU A 29 -2.18 -37.76 7.23
CA GLU A 29 -1.38 -38.89 7.71
C GLU A 29 -1.73 -40.23 7.03
N SER A 30 -2.92 -40.35 6.40
CA SER A 30 -3.42 -41.62 5.85
C SER A 30 -3.39 -41.74 4.32
N ALA A 31 -2.99 -40.67 3.59
CA ALA A 31 -3.07 -40.63 2.12
C ALA A 31 -1.80 -41.14 1.40
N ALA A 32 -1.04 -42.05 2.01
CA ALA A 32 0.04 -42.79 1.35
C ALA A 32 -0.50 -44.02 0.60
N GLN A 33 -1.23 -43.83 -0.51
CA GLN A 33 -1.50 -44.92 -1.47
C GLN A 33 -0.76 -44.67 -2.79
N PRO A 34 0.23 -45.53 -3.15
CA PRO A 34 0.92 -45.43 -4.41
C PRO A 34 0.08 -46.10 -5.51
N GLY A 35 -0.38 -45.37 -6.53
CA GLY A 35 -1.01 -46.02 -7.68
C GLY A 35 -1.78 -45.21 -8.72
N ALA A 36 -2.09 -43.93 -8.52
CA ALA A 36 -2.75 -43.13 -9.56
C ALA A 36 -1.73 -42.57 -10.57
N PRO A 37 -1.87 -42.80 -11.89
CA PRO A 37 -1.00 -42.17 -12.89
C PRO A 37 -1.31 -40.67 -12.93
N GLY A 38 -0.39 -39.86 -12.38
CA GLY A 38 -0.57 -38.42 -12.12
C GLY A 38 -0.68 -38.04 -10.63
N GLY A 39 -0.65 -39.02 -9.71
CA GLY A 39 -0.71 -38.80 -8.26
C GLY A 39 0.53 -38.08 -7.73
N ARG A 40 0.32 -36.89 -7.16
CA ARG A 40 1.35 -36.07 -6.50
C ARG A 40 2.04 -36.88 -5.37
N PRO A 41 3.33 -36.67 -5.09
CA PRO A 41 3.88 -37.02 -3.79
C PRO A 41 3.07 -36.26 -2.72
N ALA A 42 2.56 -36.96 -1.71
CA ALA A 42 2.02 -36.33 -0.52
C ALA A 42 3.07 -35.36 0.00
N ALA A 43 2.77 -34.05 -0.04
CA ALA A 43 3.67 -33.03 0.46
C ALA A 43 3.98 -33.37 1.92
N GLY A 44 5.26 -33.48 2.25
CA GLY A 44 5.73 -33.67 3.63
C GLY A 44 5.03 -32.65 4.53
N LEU A 45 4.30 -33.18 5.49
CA LEU A 45 3.36 -32.45 6.32
C LEU A 45 4.08 -31.49 7.25
N TRP A 46 3.40 -30.39 7.57
CA TRP A 46 3.68 -29.55 8.72
C TRP A 46 4.11 -30.41 9.94
N ASP A 47 5.27 -30.12 10.51
CA ASP A 47 5.97 -30.92 11.53
C ASP A 47 5.65 -30.51 12.97
N GLY A 48 4.60 -29.71 13.15
CA GLY A 48 4.15 -29.24 14.45
C GLY A 48 3.32 -30.27 15.22
N ARG A 49 3.07 -29.97 16.49
CA ARG A 49 2.28 -30.83 17.38
C ARG A 49 0.80 -30.51 17.24
N SER A 50 -0.04 -31.50 17.00
CA SER A 50 -1.48 -31.32 16.88
C SER A 50 -2.28 -32.17 17.86
N SER A 51 -3.51 -31.72 18.11
CA SER A 51 -4.56 -32.47 18.80
C SER A 51 -5.87 -32.27 18.05
N PHE A 52 -6.58 -33.36 17.77
CA PHE A 52 -7.85 -33.35 17.02
C PHE A 52 -8.98 -33.80 17.94
N VAL A 53 -9.93 -32.90 18.18
CA VAL A 53 -11.06 -33.11 19.07
C VAL A 53 -12.35 -32.97 18.27
N MET A 54 -13.08 -34.08 18.18
CA MET A 54 -14.42 -34.11 17.60
C MET A 54 -15.44 -33.64 18.64
N ALA A 55 -16.08 -32.50 18.37
CA ALA A 55 -17.15 -31.99 19.21
C ALA A 55 -18.38 -32.91 19.10
N PRO A 56 -18.97 -33.36 20.23
CA PRO A 56 -20.15 -34.22 20.19
C PRO A 56 -21.34 -33.46 19.61
N ALA A 57 -22.30 -34.11 18.95
CA ALA A 57 -23.46 -33.40 18.39
C ALA A 57 -24.34 -32.73 19.47
N GLU A 58 -24.47 -33.38 20.63
CA GLU A 58 -25.21 -32.91 21.81
C GLU A 58 -24.36 -33.13 23.08
N GLY A 59 -24.52 -32.26 24.09
CA GLY A 59 -23.77 -32.32 25.34
C GLY A 59 -22.51 -31.44 25.37
N PRO A 60 -21.83 -31.32 26.53
CA PRO A 60 -20.78 -30.33 26.76
C PRO A 60 -19.51 -30.61 25.96
N ILE A 61 -18.90 -29.56 25.39
CA ILE A 61 -17.54 -29.61 24.82
C ILE A 61 -16.52 -29.52 25.95
N VAL A 62 -15.76 -30.60 26.17
CA VAL A 62 -14.73 -30.66 27.20
C VAL A 62 -13.44 -31.21 26.58
N LEU A 63 -12.32 -30.53 26.85
CA LEU A 63 -10.98 -31.00 26.48
C LEU A 63 -10.40 -31.85 27.61
N SER A 64 -9.90 -33.04 27.30
CA SER A 64 -9.21 -33.91 28.25
C SER A 64 -7.75 -33.48 28.46
N GLU A 65 -7.07 -34.00 29.49
CA GLU A 65 -5.63 -33.75 29.70
C GLU A 65 -4.79 -34.21 28.50
N ALA A 66 -5.18 -35.31 27.85
CA ALA A 66 -4.51 -35.80 26.64
C ALA A 66 -4.64 -34.79 25.48
N ASP A 67 -5.82 -34.18 25.32
CA ASP A 67 -6.09 -33.20 24.27
C ASP A 67 -5.27 -31.91 24.43
N MET A 68 -4.76 -31.64 25.63
CA MET A 68 -3.95 -30.46 25.96
C MET A 68 -2.44 -30.73 25.98
N ALA A 69 -2.01 -31.99 25.96
CA ALA A 69 -0.61 -32.37 26.14
C ALA A 69 0.34 -31.83 25.03
N PHE A 70 -0.22 -31.45 23.88
CA PHE A 70 0.53 -30.88 22.76
C PHE A 70 1.01 -29.43 23.02
N ALA A 71 0.35 -28.70 23.93
CA ALA A 71 0.59 -27.28 24.21
C ALA A 71 1.85 -27.05 25.05
N TRP A 72 2.70 -26.10 24.64
CA TRP A 72 3.98 -25.84 25.33
C TRP A 72 3.75 -24.93 26.54
N GLY A 73 4.11 -25.39 27.73
CA GLY A 73 3.85 -24.63 28.97
C GLY A 73 2.37 -24.33 29.22
N GLY A 74 1.46 -25.13 28.64
CA GLY A 74 0.01 -24.93 28.73
C GLY A 74 -0.56 -23.89 27.75
N ARG A 75 0.23 -23.41 26.78
CA ARG A 75 -0.21 -22.47 25.74
C ARG A 75 -0.06 -23.08 24.35
N ALA A 76 -1.12 -23.02 23.55
CA ALA A 76 -1.09 -23.37 22.12
C ALA A 76 -0.78 -22.15 21.25
N ASP A 77 -0.19 -22.34 20.08
CA ASP A 77 -0.04 -21.27 19.10
C ASP A 77 -1.39 -20.99 18.43
N LEU A 78 -2.07 -22.04 17.99
CA LEU A 78 -3.29 -21.92 17.19
C LEU A 78 -4.37 -22.91 17.64
N ALA A 79 -5.61 -22.46 17.64
CA ALA A 79 -6.78 -23.33 17.69
C ALA A 79 -7.66 -23.10 16.45
N LEU A 80 -7.99 -24.17 15.73
CA LEU A 80 -8.94 -24.19 14.63
C LEU A 80 -10.28 -24.69 15.15
N VAL A 81 -11.30 -23.83 15.10
CA VAL A 81 -12.65 -24.14 15.59
C VAL A 81 -13.62 -24.17 14.43
N CYS A 82 -14.35 -25.27 14.32
CA CYS A 82 -15.32 -25.53 13.27
C CYS A 82 -16.56 -26.16 13.92
N VAL A 83 -17.43 -25.34 14.50
CA VAL A 83 -18.69 -25.77 15.14
C VAL A 83 -19.85 -24.89 14.71
N ALA A 84 -21.08 -25.39 14.77
CA ALA A 84 -22.28 -24.59 14.53
C ALA A 84 -22.28 -23.25 15.32
N PRO A 85 -22.75 -22.12 14.72
CA PRO A 85 -22.68 -20.80 15.38
C PRO A 85 -23.29 -20.76 16.79
N ALA A 86 -24.40 -21.48 17.02
CA ALA A 86 -25.05 -21.55 18.33
C ALA A 86 -24.15 -22.14 19.45
N ARG A 87 -23.12 -22.90 19.08
CA ARG A 87 -22.16 -23.54 20.00
C ARG A 87 -20.83 -22.82 20.09
N LEU A 88 -20.67 -21.73 19.36
CA LEU A 88 -19.44 -20.95 19.35
C LEU A 88 -19.01 -20.48 20.75
N PRO A 89 -19.90 -19.98 21.64
CA PRO A 89 -19.51 -19.60 23.00
C PRO A 89 -18.98 -20.76 23.83
N GLU A 90 -19.61 -21.94 23.69
CA GLU A 90 -19.21 -23.16 24.38
C GLU A 90 -17.84 -23.65 23.91
N ALA A 91 -17.62 -23.68 22.59
CA ALA A 91 -16.35 -24.08 22.00
C ALA A 91 -15.20 -23.14 22.41
N LEU A 92 -15.44 -21.81 22.37
CA LEU A 92 -14.45 -20.82 22.80
C LEU A 92 -14.14 -20.92 24.31
N GLN A 93 -15.13 -21.27 25.13
CA GLN A 93 -14.90 -21.54 26.55
C GLN A 93 -14.03 -22.78 26.78
N ALA A 94 -14.22 -23.85 26.00
CA ALA A 94 -13.39 -25.05 26.07
C ALA A 94 -11.94 -24.76 25.61
N VAL A 95 -11.78 -24.08 24.47
CA VAL A 95 -10.47 -23.69 23.90
C VAL A 95 -9.68 -22.77 24.84
N ARG A 96 -10.35 -22.03 25.73
CA ARG A 96 -9.69 -21.21 26.75
C ARG A 96 -8.68 -22.01 27.61
N ALA A 97 -8.92 -23.30 27.82
CA ALA A 97 -8.05 -24.14 28.64
C ALA A 97 -6.60 -24.21 28.11
N VAL A 98 -6.42 -24.13 26.78
CA VAL A 98 -5.09 -24.15 26.12
C VAL A 98 -4.56 -22.75 25.78
N ARG A 99 -5.28 -21.69 26.17
CA ARG A 99 -4.90 -20.26 26.05
C ARG A 99 -4.23 -19.89 24.71
N PRO A 100 -4.83 -20.21 23.56
CA PRO A 100 -4.13 -20.08 22.30
C PRO A 100 -3.69 -18.63 22.00
N HIS A 101 -2.61 -18.45 21.24
CA HIS A 101 -2.23 -17.13 20.72
C HIS A 101 -3.21 -16.64 19.64
N CYS A 102 -3.66 -17.57 18.79
CA CYS A 102 -4.59 -17.32 17.70
C CYS A 102 -5.72 -18.36 17.68
N VAL A 103 -6.91 -17.95 17.23
CA VAL A 103 -8.05 -18.83 16.94
C VAL A 103 -8.53 -18.56 15.52
N ILE A 104 -8.79 -19.61 14.74
CA ILE A 104 -9.50 -19.54 13.46
C ILE A 104 -10.91 -20.09 13.67
N LEU A 105 -11.91 -19.29 13.31
CA LEU A 105 -13.32 -19.65 13.37
C LEU A 105 -13.84 -19.89 11.94
N LEU A 106 -13.93 -21.16 11.56
CA LEU A 106 -14.34 -21.56 10.22
C LEU A 106 -15.85 -21.38 9.98
N SER A 107 -16.21 -21.11 8.73
CA SER A 107 -17.60 -20.99 8.27
C SER A 107 -18.35 -22.32 8.30
N GLN A 108 -19.59 -22.33 8.77
CA GLN A 108 -20.46 -23.50 8.76
C GLN A 108 -21.58 -23.38 7.71
N GLU A 109 -22.26 -24.50 7.43
CA GLU A 109 -23.43 -24.54 6.54
C GLU A 109 -24.63 -23.78 7.12
N GLN A 110 -24.73 -23.72 8.45
CA GLN A 110 -25.77 -22.98 9.15
C GLN A 110 -25.37 -21.52 9.29
N SER A 111 -26.22 -20.61 8.81
CA SER A 111 -26.08 -19.18 9.06
C SER A 111 -26.35 -18.87 10.52
N SER A 112 -25.58 -17.94 11.08
CA SER A 112 -25.90 -17.37 12.39
C SER A 112 -27.21 -16.59 12.35
N ALA A 113 -27.95 -16.61 13.46
CA ALA A 113 -29.15 -15.79 13.65
C ALA A 113 -28.82 -14.31 13.83
N ASP A 114 -27.67 -13.99 14.45
CA ASP A 114 -27.17 -12.62 14.62
C ASP A 114 -25.64 -12.56 14.48
N ARG A 115 -25.20 -12.25 13.26
CA ARG A 115 -23.77 -12.12 12.92
C ARG A 115 -23.08 -11.02 13.74
N MET A 116 -23.78 -9.92 14.06
CA MET A 116 -23.18 -8.81 14.81
C MET A 116 -22.92 -9.20 16.26
N GLN A 117 -23.83 -9.96 16.87
CA GLN A 117 -23.65 -10.50 18.20
C GLN A 117 -22.44 -11.45 18.27
N ASP A 118 -22.28 -12.35 17.29
CA ASP A 118 -21.14 -13.26 17.22
C ASP A 118 -19.81 -12.49 17.12
N MET A 119 -19.75 -11.47 16.24
CA MET A 119 -18.56 -10.62 16.12
C MET A 119 -18.24 -9.90 17.45
N ALA A 120 -19.26 -9.35 18.12
CA ALA A 120 -19.08 -8.68 19.40
C ALA A 120 -18.58 -9.63 20.49
N TYR A 121 -19.10 -10.86 20.53
CA TYR A 121 -18.64 -11.90 21.44
C TYR A 121 -17.18 -12.28 21.17
N CYS A 122 -16.83 -12.56 19.91
CA CYS A 122 -15.46 -12.89 19.51
C CYS A 122 -14.46 -11.78 19.87
N ARG A 123 -14.84 -10.51 19.67
CA ARG A 123 -14.04 -9.34 20.08
C ARG A 123 -13.81 -9.30 21.58
N ALA A 124 -14.87 -9.45 22.37
CA ALA A 124 -14.78 -9.44 23.82
C ALA A 124 -13.94 -10.61 24.34
N TRP A 125 -14.17 -11.81 23.82
CA TRP A 125 -13.43 -13.02 24.21
C TRP A 125 -11.94 -12.91 23.84
N GLY A 126 -11.62 -12.46 22.62
CA GLY A 126 -10.23 -12.25 22.20
C GLY A 126 -9.48 -11.25 23.07
N ARG A 127 -10.13 -10.13 23.42
CA ARG A 127 -9.56 -9.11 24.31
C ARG A 127 -9.32 -9.63 25.73
N ILE A 128 -10.26 -10.37 26.32
CA ILE A 128 -10.14 -10.90 27.68
C ILE A 128 -9.03 -11.96 27.78
N ASN A 129 -8.83 -12.74 26.72
CA ASN A 129 -7.90 -13.87 26.73
C ASN A 129 -6.54 -13.57 26.07
N ASP A 130 -6.30 -12.34 25.62
CA ASP A 130 -5.10 -11.95 24.85
C ASP A 130 -4.87 -12.88 23.66
N CYS A 131 -5.93 -13.09 22.88
CA CYS A 131 -5.97 -14.00 21.74
C CYS A 131 -6.48 -13.29 20.49
N LEU A 132 -5.78 -13.48 19.37
CA LEU A 132 -6.23 -13.01 18.06
C LEU A 132 -7.27 -13.98 17.50
N VAL A 133 -8.33 -13.46 16.87
CA VAL A 133 -9.43 -14.26 16.33
C VAL A 133 -9.63 -13.94 14.85
N LEU A 134 -9.41 -14.92 13.98
CA LEU A 134 -9.74 -14.88 12.55
C LEU A 134 -11.16 -15.41 12.33
N GLY A 135 -12.01 -14.62 11.69
CA GLY A 135 -13.45 -14.88 11.59
C GLY A 135 -14.26 -14.17 12.68
N PRO A 136 -15.54 -14.55 12.90
CA PRO A 136 -16.18 -15.79 12.48
C PRO A 136 -16.44 -15.90 10.97
N ASN A 137 -16.88 -17.07 10.53
CA ASN A 137 -17.20 -17.36 9.13
C ASN A 137 -16.03 -17.20 8.15
N SER A 138 -14.81 -17.44 8.63
CA SER A 138 -13.60 -17.49 7.80
C SER A 138 -13.59 -18.77 6.95
N PHE A 139 -13.07 -18.70 5.72
CA PHE A 139 -12.72 -19.93 4.97
C PHE A 139 -11.43 -20.60 5.50
N GLY A 140 -10.64 -19.86 6.29
CA GLY A 140 -9.41 -20.32 6.92
C GLY A 140 -8.13 -19.83 6.25
N VAL A 141 -7.04 -20.55 6.52
CA VAL A 141 -5.68 -20.21 6.07
C VAL A 141 -5.01 -21.41 5.39
N GLN A 142 -4.31 -21.20 4.28
CA GLN A 142 -3.39 -22.18 3.69
C GLN A 142 -1.97 -21.61 3.59
N ARG A 143 -0.97 -22.43 3.93
CA ARG A 143 0.46 -22.16 3.72
C ARG A 143 1.08 -23.32 2.94
N PRO A 144 0.98 -23.27 1.60
CA PRO A 144 1.37 -24.40 0.74
C PRO A 144 2.80 -24.91 0.91
N HIS A 145 3.78 -24.03 1.18
CA HIS A 145 5.18 -24.44 1.37
C HIS A 145 5.41 -25.19 2.70
N LEU A 146 4.49 -25.06 3.67
CA LEU A 146 4.48 -25.83 4.91
C LEU A 146 3.57 -27.07 4.82
N GLY A 147 2.89 -27.28 3.69
CA GLY A 147 1.82 -28.29 3.60
C GLY A 147 0.62 -28.02 4.51
N LEU A 148 0.50 -26.82 5.08
CA LEU A 148 -0.52 -26.47 6.06
C LEU A 148 -1.82 -26.02 5.35
N ASN A 149 -2.92 -26.73 5.60
CA ASN A 149 -4.24 -26.43 5.05
C ASN A 149 -5.29 -26.40 6.17
N LEU A 150 -5.62 -25.21 6.68
CA LEU A 150 -6.58 -24.97 7.75
C LEU A 150 -7.92 -24.47 7.18
N THR A 151 -8.43 -25.15 6.14
CA THR A 151 -9.65 -24.77 5.42
C THR A 151 -10.56 -25.97 5.19
N HIS A 152 -11.78 -25.73 4.69
CA HIS A 152 -12.70 -26.79 4.26
C HIS A 152 -12.31 -27.46 2.94
N GLN A 153 -11.39 -26.89 2.17
CA GLN A 153 -11.09 -27.38 0.82
C GLN A 153 -10.11 -28.55 0.87
N ALA A 154 -10.49 -29.67 0.26
CA ALA A 154 -9.68 -30.88 0.25
C ALA A 154 -8.36 -30.72 -0.53
N ALA A 155 -8.41 -30.08 -1.70
CA ALA A 155 -7.22 -29.83 -2.51
C ALA A 155 -6.45 -28.60 -1.99
N PRO A 156 -5.21 -28.76 -1.49
CA PRO A 156 -4.39 -27.63 -1.08
C PRO A 156 -3.93 -26.82 -2.28
N ALA A 157 -3.82 -25.51 -2.10
CA ALA A 157 -3.20 -24.62 -3.06
C ALA A 157 -1.77 -25.05 -3.37
N ARG A 158 -1.33 -24.87 -4.61
CA ARG A 158 0.05 -25.13 -5.02
C ARG A 158 1.00 -24.14 -4.35
N ALA A 159 2.24 -24.56 -4.09
CA ALA A 159 3.26 -23.65 -3.57
C ALA A 159 3.71 -22.66 -4.63
N GLY A 160 3.77 -21.39 -4.25
CA GLY A 160 4.26 -20.29 -5.09
C GLY A 160 4.53 -19.04 -4.27
N ARG A 161 4.48 -17.87 -4.92
CA ARG A 161 4.96 -16.60 -4.32
C ARG A 161 3.89 -15.50 -4.22
N VAL A 162 2.66 -15.81 -4.61
CA VAL A 162 1.53 -14.87 -4.56
C VAL A 162 0.75 -15.10 -3.28
N ALA A 163 0.44 -14.07 -2.50
CA ALA A 163 -0.50 -14.18 -1.39
C ALA A 163 -1.90 -13.78 -1.85
N LEU A 164 -2.91 -14.57 -1.49
CA LEU A 164 -4.33 -14.25 -1.73
C LEU A 164 -5.00 -13.91 -0.40
N VAL A 165 -5.56 -12.71 -0.30
CA VAL A 165 -6.31 -12.22 0.87
C VAL A 165 -7.72 -11.84 0.43
N THR A 166 -8.74 -12.41 1.07
CA THR A 166 -10.14 -12.19 0.65
C THR A 166 -11.09 -12.09 1.84
N GLN A 167 -12.13 -11.27 1.74
CA GLN A 167 -13.28 -11.32 2.67
C GLN A 167 -14.32 -12.39 2.28
N SER A 168 -14.33 -12.83 1.01
CA SER A 168 -15.37 -13.74 0.51
C SER A 168 -14.86 -15.15 0.26
N ARG A 169 -15.51 -16.13 0.90
CA ARG A 169 -15.26 -17.57 0.74
C ARG A 169 -15.42 -18.05 -0.70
N SER A 170 -16.50 -17.65 -1.38
CA SER A 170 -16.79 -18.12 -2.74
C SER A 170 -15.75 -17.60 -3.74
N ILE A 171 -15.27 -16.37 -3.53
CA ILE A 171 -14.17 -15.80 -4.31
C ILE A 171 -12.87 -16.56 -4.04
N THR A 172 -12.55 -16.89 -2.78
CA THR A 172 -11.36 -17.71 -2.48
C THR A 172 -11.41 -19.04 -3.24
N ALA A 173 -12.52 -19.77 -3.12
CA ALA A 173 -12.69 -21.08 -3.77
C ALA A 173 -12.58 -20.99 -5.31
N ALA A 174 -13.23 -20.00 -5.93
CA ALA A 174 -13.17 -19.80 -7.38
C ALA A 174 -11.75 -19.45 -7.87
N VAL A 175 -10.99 -18.66 -7.11
CA VAL A 175 -9.60 -18.33 -7.45
C VAL A 175 -8.70 -19.55 -7.31
N LEU A 176 -8.89 -20.38 -6.27
CA LEU A 176 -8.13 -21.61 -6.07
C LEU A 176 -8.39 -22.65 -7.16
N ASP A 177 -9.64 -22.84 -7.56
CA ASP A 177 -10.04 -23.74 -8.64
C ASP A 177 -9.41 -23.31 -9.98
N TRP A 178 -9.51 -22.02 -10.31
CA TRP A 178 -8.88 -21.46 -11.51
C TRP A 178 -7.35 -21.57 -11.49
N ALA A 179 -6.72 -21.33 -10.34
CA ALA A 179 -5.26 -21.37 -10.22
C ALA A 179 -4.69 -22.77 -10.47
N GLU A 180 -5.46 -23.82 -10.17
CA GLU A 180 -5.07 -25.20 -10.46
C GLU A 180 -4.99 -25.47 -11.98
N ASP A 181 -5.89 -24.90 -12.79
CA ASP A 181 -5.88 -25.02 -14.26
C ASP A 181 -4.66 -24.34 -14.90
N VAL A 182 -4.25 -23.18 -14.37
CA VAL A 182 -3.12 -22.40 -14.93
C VAL A 182 -1.79 -22.61 -14.20
N ASN A 183 -1.69 -23.63 -13.35
CA ASN A 183 -0.50 -23.97 -12.58
C ASN A 183 0.02 -22.82 -11.68
N LEU A 184 -0.85 -21.91 -11.22
CA LEU A 184 -0.46 -20.80 -10.35
C LEU A 184 -0.35 -21.26 -8.89
N GLY A 185 0.80 -20.95 -8.27
CA GLY A 185 1.05 -21.24 -6.86
C GLY A 185 0.89 -20.03 -5.94
N PHE A 186 0.54 -20.30 -4.68
CA PHE A 186 0.38 -19.32 -3.61
C PHE A 186 1.41 -19.51 -2.49
N SER A 187 1.81 -18.40 -1.89
CA SER A 187 2.62 -18.33 -0.67
C SER A 187 1.75 -18.45 0.58
N ALA A 188 0.59 -17.76 0.55
CA ALA A 188 -0.43 -17.78 1.58
C ALA A 188 -1.81 -17.61 0.92
N VAL A 189 -2.82 -18.26 1.48
CA VAL A 189 -4.23 -18.01 1.15
C VAL A 189 -4.95 -17.73 2.45
N VAL A 190 -5.59 -16.58 2.57
CA VAL A 190 -6.26 -16.14 3.79
C VAL A 190 -7.63 -15.61 3.44
N SER A 191 -8.64 -16.15 4.12
CA SER A 191 -9.97 -15.57 4.11
C SER A 191 -10.28 -15.03 5.50
N VAL A 192 -10.48 -13.72 5.62
CA VAL A 192 -10.72 -13.12 6.95
C VAL A 192 -12.13 -13.36 7.48
N GLY A 193 -13.10 -13.58 6.60
CA GLY A 193 -14.51 -13.71 6.97
C GLY A 193 -15.06 -12.42 7.58
N ASP A 194 -15.90 -12.56 8.60
CA ASP A 194 -16.45 -11.43 9.36
C ASP A 194 -15.35 -10.90 10.30
N GLU A 195 -14.68 -9.82 9.93
CA GLU A 195 -13.50 -9.24 10.63
C GLU A 195 -13.77 -8.87 12.11
N ALA A 196 -13.81 -9.86 13.01
CA ALA A 196 -14.05 -9.63 14.43
C ALA A 196 -12.80 -9.04 15.08
N VAL A 197 -11.67 -9.75 15.04
CA VAL A 197 -10.41 -9.27 15.65
C VAL A 197 -9.31 -9.12 14.60
N VAL A 198 -9.07 -10.16 13.80
CA VAL A 198 -8.10 -10.11 12.71
C VAL A 198 -8.76 -9.52 11.47
N ASP A 199 -8.17 -8.44 10.96
CA ASP A 199 -8.65 -7.69 9.79
C ASP A 199 -7.63 -7.74 8.63
N ILE A 200 -8.03 -7.25 7.45
CA ILE A 200 -7.14 -7.13 6.29
C ILE A 200 -5.86 -6.33 6.60
N PRO A 201 -5.91 -5.13 7.23
CA PRO A 201 -4.72 -4.38 7.59
C PRO A 201 -3.65 -5.21 8.32
N GLN A 202 -4.04 -6.00 9.33
CA GLN A 202 -3.11 -6.83 10.08
C GLN A 202 -2.48 -7.94 9.22
N VAL A 203 -3.27 -8.55 8.33
CA VAL A 203 -2.76 -9.56 7.39
C VAL A 203 -1.77 -8.93 6.41
N LEU A 204 -2.06 -7.73 5.90
CA LEU A 204 -1.14 -6.99 5.02
C LEU A 204 0.16 -6.61 5.74
N GLU A 205 0.11 -6.24 7.02
CA GLU A 205 1.31 -6.02 7.84
C GLU A 205 2.20 -7.25 7.91
N TYR A 206 1.62 -8.42 8.24
CA TYR A 206 2.34 -9.69 8.24
C TYR A 206 2.97 -9.99 6.87
N LEU A 207 2.14 -9.92 5.82
CA LEU A 207 2.58 -10.21 4.45
C LEU A 207 3.59 -9.20 3.93
N SER A 208 3.73 -8.00 4.50
CA SER A 208 4.79 -7.06 4.12
C SER A 208 6.17 -7.57 4.53
N MET A 209 6.26 -8.30 5.66
CA MET A 209 7.52 -8.83 6.22
C MET A 209 7.81 -10.27 5.78
N ASP A 210 6.81 -11.02 5.30
CA ASP A 210 6.95 -12.42 4.92
C ASP A 210 7.90 -12.62 3.71
N THR A 211 9.03 -13.28 3.87
CA THR A 211 9.99 -13.51 2.79
C THR A 211 9.50 -14.48 1.71
N HIS A 212 8.44 -15.25 1.97
CA HIS A 212 7.86 -16.18 0.99
C HIS A 212 6.85 -15.53 0.04
N THR A 213 6.39 -14.32 0.35
CA THR A 213 5.43 -13.58 -0.47
C THR A 213 6.12 -12.49 -1.27
N ASP A 214 6.07 -12.58 -2.61
CA ASP A 214 6.59 -11.55 -3.52
C ASP A 214 5.52 -10.56 -3.97
N SER A 215 4.25 -10.97 -3.95
CA SER A 215 3.10 -10.16 -4.41
C SER A 215 1.82 -10.52 -3.68
N ILE A 216 0.87 -9.58 -3.60
CA ILE A 216 -0.38 -9.74 -2.85
C ILE A 216 -1.57 -9.42 -3.76
N ALA A 217 -2.54 -10.32 -3.79
CA ALA A 217 -3.85 -10.11 -4.40
C ALA A 217 -4.91 -10.03 -3.31
N LEU A 218 -5.67 -8.94 -3.31
CA LEU A 218 -6.62 -8.59 -2.28
C LEU A 218 -8.03 -8.45 -2.87
N TYR A 219 -9.00 -9.12 -2.25
CA TYR A 219 -10.42 -8.90 -2.49
C TYR A 219 -11.06 -8.23 -1.28
N VAL A 220 -11.68 -7.06 -1.50
CA VAL A 220 -12.28 -6.23 -0.44
C VAL A 220 -13.73 -5.89 -0.80
N GLU A 221 -14.63 -6.05 0.14
CA GLU A 221 -16.01 -5.58 0.10
C GLU A 221 -16.13 -4.23 0.81
N ASP A 222 -15.64 -4.18 2.05
CA ASP A 222 -15.61 -2.97 2.89
C ASP A 222 -14.35 -2.94 3.78
N VAL A 223 -14.04 -1.77 4.33
CA VAL A 223 -12.88 -1.56 5.21
C VAL A 223 -13.34 -0.93 6.52
N ALA A 224 -13.12 -1.62 7.63
CA ALA A 224 -13.54 -1.14 8.95
C ALA A 224 -12.82 0.15 9.39
N THR A 225 -11.52 0.29 9.08
CA THR A 225 -10.74 1.49 9.39
C THR A 225 -9.85 1.88 8.22
N ALA A 226 -10.24 2.93 7.50
CA ALA A 226 -9.54 3.37 6.29
C ALA A 226 -8.07 3.76 6.57
N ARG A 227 -7.78 4.32 7.75
CA ARG A 227 -6.41 4.69 8.16
C ARG A 227 -5.50 3.49 8.36
N ALA A 228 -5.95 2.50 9.16
CA ALA A 228 -5.20 1.27 9.38
C ALA A 228 -4.95 0.55 8.05
N PHE A 229 -5.97 0.50 7.19
CA PHE A 229 -5.86 -0.04 5.83
C PHE A 229 -4.87 0.73 4.97
N ALA A 230 -4.94 2.06 4.92
CA ALA A 230 -4.03 2.89 4.14
C ALA A 230 -2.57 2.71 4.59
N SER A 231 -2.35 2.69 5.90
CA SER A 231 -1.06 2.43 6.53
C SER A 231 -0.51 1.06 6.15
N ALA A 232 -1.27 -0.01 6.37
CA ALA A 232 -0.87 -1.37 6.06
C ALA A 232 -0.67 -1.59 4.55
N LEU A 233 -1.54 -1.00 3.72
CA LEU A 233 -1.45 -1.05 2.27
C LEU A 233 -0.18 -0.36 1.78
N ARG A 234 0.17 0.82 2.32
CA ARG A 234 1.40 1.52 1.97
C ARG A 234 2.63 0.73 2.40
N ALA A 235 2.62 0.17 3.60
CA ALA A 235 3.71 -0.69 4.09
C ALA A 235 3.92 -1.89 3.14
N ALA A 236 2.86 -2.63 2.82
CA ALA A 236 2.93 -3.77 1.90
C ALA A 236 3.33 -3.35 0.47
N ALA A 237 2.67 -2.33 -0.08
CA ALA A 237 2.88 -1.86 -1.43
C ALA A 237 4.30 -1.32 -1.65
N SER A 238 4.94 -0.73 -0.63
CA SER A 238 6.30 -0.18 -0.74
C SER A 238 7.37 -1.23 -1.06
N VAL A 239 7.11 -2.49 -0.70
CA VAL A 239 8.04 -3.61 -0.89
C VAL A 239 7.53 -4.63 -1.91
N LYS A 240 6.21 -4.79 -2.03
CA LYS A 240 5.56 -5.85 -2.79
C LYS A 240 4.42 -5.28 -3.64
N PRO A 241 4.22 -5.72 -4.88
CA PRO A 241 3.04 -5.34 -5.64
C PRO A 241 1.76 -5.83 -4.96
N VAL A 242 0.81 -4.91 -4.78
CA VAL A 242 -0.51 -5.21 -4.23
C VAL A 242 -1.57 -4.90 -5.28
N VAL A 243 -2.38 -5.90 -5.62
CA VAL A 243 -3.55 -5.73 -6.50
C VAL A 243 -4.82 -5.86 -5.68
N VAL A 244 -5.78 -4.97 -5.93
CA VAL A 244 -7.03 -4.90 -5.17
C VAL A 244 -8.23 -5.00 -6.10
N LEU A 245 -9.09 -5.99 -5.87
CA LEU A 245 -10.44 -6.09 -6.44
C LEU A 245 -11.45 -5.67 -5.37
N ARG A 246 -12.08 -4.50 -5.56
CA ARG A 246 -13.18 -4.04 -4.69
C ARG A 246 -14.56 -4.46 -5.21
N ALA A 247 -15.44 -4.96 -4.37
CA ALA A 247 -16.86 -5.23 -4.66
C ALA A 247 -17.80 -4.11 -4.16
N GLY A 248 -19.11 -4.19 -4.47
CA GLY A 248 -20.13 -3.29 -3.90
C GLY A 248 -20.18 -1.84 -4.45
N ARG A 249 -19.48 -1.55 -5.54
CA ARG A 249 -19.21 -0.19 -6.04
C ARG A 249 -20.44 0.63 -6.44
N ALA A 250 -21.49 -0.05 -6.88
CA ALA A 250 -22.70 0.61 -7.38
C ALA A 250 -23.54 1.23 -6.27
N ALA A 251 -23.37 0.78 -5.02
CA ALA A 251 -24.11 1.30 -3.88
C ALA A 251 -23.72 2.76 -3.57
N ASP A 252 -22.43 3.08 -3.68
CA ASP A 252 -21.91 4.44 -3.49
C ASP A 252 -20.75 4.73 -4.48
N PRO A 253 -21.06 5.26 -5.68
CA PRO A 253 -20.06 5.62 -6.67
C PRO A 253 -19.11 6.73 -6.21
N GLN A 254 -19.52 7.57 -5.25
CA GLN A 254 -18.68 8.63 -4.71
C GLN A 254 -17.63 8.03 -3.80
N HIS A 255 -18.05 7.23 -2.81
CA HIS A 255 -17.15 6.50 -1.93
C HIS A 255 -16.18 5.62 -2.73
N ASP A 256 -16.64 4.92 -3.76
CA ASP A 256 -15.78 4.08 -4.60
C ASP A 256 -14.67 4.87 -5.31
N ALA A 257 -14.97 6.10 -5.75
CA ALA A 257 -14.01 6.98 -6.40
C ALA A 257 -12.96 7.52 -5.40
N VAL A 258 -13.39 7.84 -4.17
CA VAL A 258 -12.50 8.24 -3.06
C VAL A 258 -11.62 7.06 -2.64
N PHE A 259 -12.18 5.86 -2.54
CA PHE A 259 -11.42 4.64 -2.26
C PHE A 259 -10.40 4.32 -3.37
N ASN A 260 -10.73 4.56 -4.64
CA ASN A 260 -9.77 4.44 -5.72
C ASN A 260 -8.58 5.42 -5.56
N ALA A 261 -8.84 6.65 -5.11
CA ALA A 261 -7.78 7.60 -4.78
C ALA A 261 -6.91 7.10 -3.61
N LEU A 262 -7.51 6.46 -2.60
CA LEU A 262 -6.80 5.82 -1.49
C LEU A 262 -5.87 4.72 -1.96
N LEU A 263 -6.36 3.78 -2.78
CA LEU A 263 -5.55 2.69 -3.33
C LEU A 263 -4.35 3.22 -4.12
N ARG A 264 -4.59 4.24 -4.95
CA ARG A 264 -3.55 4.90 -5.74
C ARG A 264 -2.50 5.58 -4.85
N ARG A 265 -2.91 6.28 -3.79
CA ARG A 265 -2.02 6.90 -2.78
C ARG A 265 -1.31 5.88 -1.89
N GLY A 266 -1.86 4.68 -1.76
CA GLY A 266 -1.26 3.55 -1.06
C GLY A 266 -0.25 2.78 -1.90
N GLY A 267 -0.15 3.02 -3.21
CA GLY A 267 0.78 2.29 -4.09
C GLY A 267 0.21 0.98 -4.69
N ALA A 268 -1.07 0.70 -4.43
CA ALA A 268 -1.74 -0.51 -4.88
C ALA A 268 -2.44 -0.31 -6.23
N VAL A 269 -2.62 -1.40 -6.98
CA VAL A 269 -3.26 -1.37 -8.30
C VAL A 269 -4.67 -1.91 -8.19
N ARG A 270 -5.65 -1.10 -8.59
CA ARG A 270 -7.05 -1.53 -8.64
C ARG A 270 -7.32 -2.33 -9.91
N VAL A 271 -8.06 -3.43 -9.77
CA VAL A 271 -8.69 -4.15 -10.89
C VAL A 271 -10.20 -4.01 -10.82
N SER A 272 -10.82 -3.84 -11.99
CA SER A 272 -12.23 -3.52 -12.10
C SER A 272 -13.14 -4.74 -12.17
N TYR A 273 -12.64 -5.85 -12.68
CA TYR A 273 -13.47 -7.04 -12.90
C TYR A 273 -12.78 -8.30 -12.38
N PHE A 274 -13.59 -9.32 -12.07
CA PHE A 274 -13.08 -10.59 -11.59
C PHE A 274 -12.10 -11.25 -12.59
N VAL A 275 -12.40 -11.20 -13.89
CA VAL A 275 -11.49 -11.69 -14.94
C VAL A 275 -10.14 -10.95 -14.97
N GLN A 276 -10.11 -9.68 -14.57
CA GLN A 276 -8.88 -8.91 -14.48
C GLN A 276 -8.03 -9.30 -13.26
N LEU A 277 -8.63 -9.85 -12.21
CA LEU A 277 -7.88 -10.41 -11.07
C LEU A 277 -6.99 -11.58 -11.52
N PHE A 278 -7.52 -12.47 -12.36
CA PHE A 278 -6.73 -13.56 -12.96
C PHE A 278 -5.57 -13.03 -13.80
N SER A 279 -5.80 -11.94 -14.53
CA SER A 279 -4.77 -11.28 -15.32
C SER A 279 -3.68 -10.70 -14.44
N ALA A 280 -4.09 -10.08 -13.33
CA ALA A 280 -3.18 -9.55 -12.34
C ALA A 280 -2.34 -10.66 -11.71
N LEU A 281 -2.98 -11.73 -11.24
CA LEU A 281 -2.32 -12.86 -10.58
C LEU A 281 -1.23 -13.47 -11.46
N LYS A 282 -1.50 -13.70 -12.75
CA LYS A 282 -0.51 -14.22 -13.71
C LYS A 282 0.70 -13.31 -13.85
N VAL A 283 0.48 -12.00 -13.84
CA VAL A 283 1.51 -11.00 -14.14
C VAL A 283 2.26 -10.55 -12.89
N LEU A 284 1.64 -10.65 -11.72
CA LEU A 284 2.27 -10.38 -10.43
C LEU A 284 3.34 -11.40 -10.07
N GLY A 285 3.19 -12.66 -10.52
CA GLY A 285 4.24 -13.69 -10.42
C GLY A 285 5.41 -13.47 -11.39
N TYR A 286 5.34 -12.46 -12.25
CA TYR A 286 6.35 -12.23 -13.28
C TYR A 286 7.58 -11.50 -12.73
N ALA A 287 8.77 -12.06 -12.97
CA ALA A 287 10.02 -11.56 -12.40
C ALA A 287 10.46 -10.19 -12.96
N ARG A 288 10.01 -9.80 -14.16
CA ARG A 288 10.46 -8.56 -14.83
C ARG A 288 9.41 -7.45 -14.73
N ARG A 289 9.82 -6.31 -14.17
CA ARG A 289 8.96 -5.13 -14.04
C ARG A 289 9.28 -4.10 -15.14
N PRO A 290 8.27 -3.48 -15.77
CA PRO A 290 8.51 -2.40 -16.72
C PRO A 290 9.05 -1.17 -16.00
N ARG A 291 9.86 -0.38 -16.69
CA ARG A 291 10.38 0.91 -16.22
C ARG A 291 9.51 2.10 -16.65
N GLY A 292 8.45 1.83 -17.39
CA GLY A 292 7.57 2.84 -17.95
C GLY A 292 6.26 2.23 -18.42
N ARG A 293 5.57 2.95 -19.30
CA ARG A 293 4.21 2.64 -19.73
C ARG A 293 4.06 2.43 -21.23
N ARG A 294 5.16 2.43 -21.99
CA ARG A 294 5.16 2.36 -23.45
C ARG A 294 5.27 0.90 -23.90
N ILE A 295 4.27 0.39 -24.60
CA ILE A 295 4.23 -1.00 -25.06
C ILE A 295 4.40 -1.09 -26.58
N ALA A 296 5.20 -2.04 -27.04
CA ALA A 296 5.30 -2.44 -28.45
C ALA A 296 4.38 -3.62 -28.71
N LEU A 297 3.61 -3.59 -29.79
CA LEU A 297 2.74 -4.70 -30.19
C LEU A 297 3.38 -5.43 -31.37
N LEU A 298 3.42 -6.76 -31.32
CA LEU A 298 3.81 -7.65 -32.42
C LEU A 298 2.63 -8.58 -32.71
N ALA A 299 2.18 -8.67 -33.96
CA ALA A 299 1.09 -9.56 -34.35
C ALA A 299 1.32 -10.25 -35.70
N ASN A 300 0.71 -11.42 -35.88
CA ASN A 300 0.62 -12.12 -37.18
C ASN A 300 -0.66 -11.75 -37.96
N GLY A 301 -1.30 -10.63 -37.61
CA GLY A 301 -2.52 -10.13 -38.23
C GLY A 301 -2.96 -8.78 -37.65
N SER A 302 -3.77 -8.03 -38.40
CA SER A 302 -4.13 -6.65 -38.05
C SER A 302 -5.26 -6.51 -37.02
N GLY A 303 -6.13 -7.50 -36.86
CA GLY A 303 -7.31 -7.38 -35.97
C GLY A 303 -6.98 -7.37 -34.48
N ALA A 304 -6.16 -8.31 -34.02
CA ALA A 304 -5.78 -8.45 -32.61
C ALA A 304 -5.13 -7.18 -32.00
N PRO A 305 -4.15 -6.52 -32.65
CA PRO A 305 -3.56 -5.31 -32.10
C PRO A 305 -4.53 -4.12 -32.09
N LEU A 306 -5.51 -4.04 -32.99
CA LEU A 306 -6.53 -2.99 -32.94
C LEU A 306 -7.42 -3.13 -31.68
N LEU A 307 -7.86 -4.36 -31.35
CA LEU A 307 -8.61 -4.62 -30.12
C LEU A 307 -7.81 -4.27 -28.85
N ALA A 308 -6.50 -4.57 -28.86
CA ALA A 308 -5.63 -4.15 -27.76
C ALA A 308 -5.55 -2.61 -27.66
N LEU A 309 -5.43 -1.91 -28.79
CA LEU A 309 -5.34 -0.45 -28.83
C LEU A 309 -6.63 0.25 -28.37
N ASP A 310 -7.81 -0.32 -28.65
CA ASP A 310 -9.09 0.23 -28.19
C ASP A 310 -9.18 0.30 -26.66
N VAL A 311 -8.61 -0.70 -25.98
CA VAL A 311 -8.54 -0.74 -24.51
C VAL A 311 -7.39 0.14 -23.97
N MET A 312 -6.38 0.43 -24.79
CA MET A 312 -5.24 1.31 -24.48
C MET A 312 -5.51 2.79 -24.85
N GLY A 313 -6.77 3.22 -24.94
CA GLY A 313 -7.14 4.59 -25.34
C GLY A 313 -6.50 5.71 -24.50
N PRO A 314 -6.75 7.00 -24.83
CA PRO A 314 -6.03 8.15 -24.27
C PRO A 314 -6.18 8.39 -22.76
N ALA A 315 -7.02 7.62 -22.07
CA ALA A 315 -7.18 7.61 -20.61
C ALA A 315 -6.52 6.39 -19.93
N ALA A 316 -5.94 5.45 -20.70
CA ALA A 316 -5.40 4.20 -20.19
C ALA A 316 -4.04 4.40 -19.50
N ALA A 317 -3.70 3.49 -18.59
CA ALA A 317 -2.41 3.46 -17.91
C ALA A 317 -1.23 3.10 -18.84
N VAL A 318 -1.52 2.66 -20.08
CA VAL A 318 -0.55 2.17 -21.07
C VAL A 318 -0.58 3.06 -22.29
N LEU A 319 0.60 3.37 -22.83
CA LEU A 319 0.77 4.14 -24.04
C LEU A 319 1.35 3.26 -25.15
N ARG A 320 0.98 3.56 -26.40
CA ARG A 320 1.64 2.99 -27.57
C ARG A 320 3.07 3.52 -27.65
N ALA A 321 4.06 2.63 -27.74
CA ALA A 321 5.45 3.02 -27.94
C ALA A 321 5.69 3.64 -29.34
N GLU A 322 6.60 4.60 -29.42
CA GLU A 322 7.15 5.11 -30.67
C GLU A 322 8.58 4.57 -30.85
N PHE A 323 8.84 3.92 -31.97
CA PHE A 323 10.13 3.27 -32.22
C PHE A 323 11.19 4.26 -32.73
N SER A 324 12.44 3.99 -32.39
CA SER A 324 13.59 4.72 -32.93
C SER A 324 13.74 4.50 -34.44
N GLN A 325 14.38 5.45 -35.14
CA GLN A 325 14.64 5.33 -36.58
C GLN A 325 15.52 4.12 -36.92
N THR A 326 16.44 3.74 -36.01
CA THR A 326 17.27 2.54 -36.15
C THR A 326 16.45 1.26 -36.15
N THR A 327 15.48 1.14 -35.23
CA THR A 327 14.58 -0.02 -35.16
C THR A 327 13.66 -0.07 -36.36
N LEU A 328 13.10 1.06 -36.79
CA LEU A 328 12.26 1.13 -37.99
C LEU A 328 13.00 0.67 -39.25
N LYS A 329 14.28 1.04 -39.40
CA LYS A 329 15.11 0.57 -40.52
C LYS A 329 15.33 -0.95 -40.45
N ALA A 330 15.76 -1.45 -39.30
CA ALA A 330 16.01 -2.88 -39.11
C ALA A 330 14.76 -3.76 -39.31
N LEU A 331 13.58 -3.27 -38.91
CA LEU A 331 12.31 -3.95 -39.15
C LEU A 331 11.95 -3.97 -40.64
N ARG A 332 12.16 -2.88 -41.39
CA ARG A 332 11.94 -2.85 -42.85
C ARG A 332 12.85 -3.81 -43.61
N ASP A 333 14.10 -3.97 -43.14
CA ASP A 333 15.06 -4.89 -43.76
C ASP A 333 14.76 -6.36 -43.43
N LEU A 334 14.03 -6.62 -42.33
CA LEU A 334 13.68 -7.96 -41.84
C LEU A 334 12.32 -8.46 -42.36
N LEU A 335 11.33 -7.58 -42.46
CA LEU A 335 9.95 -7.92 -42.79
C LEU A 335 9.66 -7.79 -44.30
N GLU A 336 8.58 -8.42 -44.72
CA GLU A 336 8.14 -8.47 -46.11
C GLU A 336 7.63 -7.11 -46.64
N PRO A 337 7.65 -6.87 -47.95
CA PRO A 337 7.02 -5.69 -48.55
C PRO A 337 5.51 -5.67 -48.27
N GLY A 338 5.06 -4.70 -47.48
CA GLY A 338 3.65 -4.56 -47.07
C GLY A 338 3.39 -4.82 -45.58
N ALA A 339 4.39 -5.32 -44.84
CA ALA A 339 4.32 -5.40 -43.38
C ALA A 339 4.17 -4.01 -42.73
N GLU A 340 3.43 -3.93 -41.63
CA GLU A 340 3.44 -2.74 -40.78
C GLU A 340 4.67 -2.78 -39.87
N VAL A 341 5.57 -1.81 -40.04
CA VAL A 341 6.85 -1.72 -39.31
C VAL A 341 6.79 -0.72 -38.16
N ARG A 342 5.74 0.10 -38.09
CA ARG A 342 5.47 0.99 -36.94
C ARG A 342 4.76 0.20 -35.86
N ASN A 343 4.33 0.86 -34.79
CA ASN A 343 3.59 0.20 -33.71
C ASN A 343 2.08 0.29 -34.00
N PRO A 344 1.35 -0.83 -34.19
CA PRO A 344 1.74 -2.23 -34.00
C PRO A 344 2.56 -2.82 -35.15
N VAL A 345 3.56 -3.65 -34.85
CA VAL A 345 4.32 -4.41 -35.86
C VAL A 345 3.46 -5.58 -36.32
N VAL A 346 3.12 -5.62 -37.61
CA VAL A 346 2.27 -6.67 -38.19
C VAL A 346 3.01 -7.31 -39.35
N THR A 347 3.21 -8.63 -39.26
CA THR A 347 3.72 -9.46 -40.36
C THR A 347 2.61 -10.38 -40.86
N HIS A 348 2.57 -10.56 -42.17
CA HIS A 348 1.61 -11.39 -42.91
C HIS A 348 2.25 -12.66 -43.47
N ASP A 349 3.57 -12.73 -43.49
CA ASP A 349 4.30 -13.94 -43.80
C ASP A 349 4.24 -14.95 -42.63
N CYS A 350 4.53 -16.21 -42.96
CA CYS A 350 4.71 -17.28 -41.98
C CYS A 350 5.68 -16.85 -40.86
N LEU A 351 5.25 -17.02 -39.61
CA LEU A 351 6.03 -16.64 -38.45
C LEU A 351 6.85 -17.85 -37.97
N ASP A 352 8.15 -17.85 -38.25
CA ASP A 352 9.07 -18.88 -37.77
C ASP A 352 9.80 -18.47 -36.47
N PRO A 353 10.37 -19.43 -35.71
CA PRO A 353 11.10 -19.15 -34.47
C PRO A 353 12.25 -18.15 -34.61
N ALA A 354 13.02 -18.20 -35.70
CA ALA A 354 14.19 -17.34 -35.90
C ALA A 354 13.76 -15.89 -36.19
N ARG A 355 12.70 -15.73 -36.95
CA ARG A 355 12.07 -14.45 -37.26
C ARG A 355 11.52 -13.79 -35.99
N VAL A 356 10.77 -14.52 -35.16
CA VAL A 356 10.28 -14.01 -33.87
C VAL A 356 11.41 -13.58 -32.96
N ALA A 357 12.46 -14.39 -32.84
CA ALA A 357 13.62 -14.06 -32.02
C ALA A 357 14.28 -12.74 -32.44
N ARG A 358 14.44 -12.53 -33.76
CA ARG A 358 15.01 -11.29 -34.31
C ARG A 358 14.11 -10.08 -34.08
N ILE A 359 12.81 -10.19 -34.35
CA ILE A 359 11.85 -9.09 -34.14
C ILE A 359 11.83 -8.72 -32.65
N LEU A 360 11.74 -9.71 -31.76
CA LEU A 360 11.74 -9.45 -30.32
C LEU A 360 13.03 -8.82 -29.83
N GLY A 361 14.20 -9.24 -30.34
CA GLY A 361 15.47 -8.59 -30.02
C GLY A 361 15.43 -7.09 -30.33
N LEU A 362 14.97 -6.72 -31.53
CA LEU A 362 14.84 -5.32 -31.94
C LEU A 362 13.89 -4.52 -31.04
N LEU A 363 12.72 -5.07 -30.73
CA LEU A 363 11.71 -4.40 -29.89
C LEU A 363 12.15 -4.28 -28.42
N VAL A 364 12.79 -5.32 -27.88
CA VAL A 364 13.28 -5.32 -26.50
C VAL A 364 14.47 -4.38 -26.33
N ASP A 365 15.32 -4.20 -27.34
CA ASP A 365 16.46 -3.29 -27.25
C ASP A 365 16.12 -1.81 -27.53
N ASP A 366 14.96 -1.51 -28.14
CA ASP A 366 14.57 -0.14 -28.48
C ASP A 366 14.32 0.76 -27.25
N PRO A 367 14.96 1.92 -27.10
CA PRO A 367 14.82 2.79 -25.91
C PRO A 367 13.42 3.41 -25.74
N GLY A 368 12.61 3.44 -26.81
CA GLY A 368 11.23 3.90 -26.83
C GLY A 368 10.23 2.89 -26.26
N VAL A 369 10.65 1.64 -26.02
CA VAL A 369 9.81 0.52 -25.60
C VAL A 369 10.08 0.14 -24.15
N ASP A 370 9.04 0.01 -23.32
CA ASP A 370 9.13 -0.42 -21.92
C ASP A 370 8.65 -1.87 -21.72
N GLY A 371 7.97 -2.46 -22.70
CA GLY A 371 7.54 -3.86 -22.75
C GLY A 371 6.97 -4.25 -24.12
N VAL A 372 6.84 -5.55 -24.38
CA VAL A 372 6.37 -6.09 -25.66
C VAL A 372 5.14 -6.97 -25.44
N LEU A 373 4.10 -6.78 -26.25
CA LEU A 373 2.89 -7.59 -26.32
C LEU A 373 2.86 -8.35 -27.65
N VAL A 374 3.01 -9.68 -27.58
CA VAL A 374 2.97 -10.57 -28.73
C VAL A 374 1.57 -11.15 -28.88
N LEU A 375 0.91 -10.90 -30.01
CA LEU A 375 -0.50 -11.22 -30.30
C LEU A 375 -0.57 -12.19 -31.47
N LEU A 376 -0.76 -13.48 -31.18
CA LEU A 376 -0.79 -14.54 -32.18
C LEU A 376 -2.19 -15.15 -32.29
N ALA A 377 -2.74 -15.14 -33.49
CA ALA A 377 -3.91 -15.91 -33.86
C ALA A 377 -3.49 -17.26 -34.48
N PRO A 378 -4.39 -18.28 -34.49
CA PRO A 378 -4.10 -19.55 -35.14
C PRO A 378 -3.84 -19.34 -36.63
N ASP A 379 -2.70 -19.81 -37.11
CA ASP A 379 -2.30 -19.72 -38.50
C ASP A 379 -1.88 -21.11 -39.00
N PRO A 380 -2.61 -21.73 -39.95
CA PRO A 380 -2.28 -23.04 -40.48
C PRO A 380 -0.97 -23.06 -41.28
N LEU A 381 -0.47 -21.89 -41.70
CA LEU A 381 0.79 -21.78 -42.44
C LEU A 381 2.01 -21.66 -41.52
N SER A 382 1.82 -21.43 -40.22
CA SER A 382 2.90 -21.21 -39.25
C SER A 382 2.98 -22.34 -38.21
N ASP A 383 4.20 -22.77 -37.85
CA ASP A 383 4.41 -23.63 -36.69
C ASP A 383 4.36 -22.80 -35.39
N VAL A 384 3.13 -22.45 -35.01
CA VAL A 384 2.87 -21.65 -33.80
C VAL A 384 3.37 -22.35 -32.53
N ALA A 385 3.46 -23.68 -32.53
CA ALA A 385 4.01 -24.44 -31.40
C ALA A 385 5.52 -24.25 -31.27
N ALA A 386 6.26 -24.26 -32.38
CA ALA A 386 7.69 -23.92 -32.38
C ALA A 386 7.93 -22.46 -31.97
N VAL A 387 7.08 -21.53 -32.43
CA VAL A 387 7.12 -20.13 -31.99
C VAL A 387 6.88 -20.02 -30.48
N ALA A 388 5.89 -20.72 -29.94
CA ALA A 388 5.61 -20.72 -28.50
C ALA A 388 6.80 -21.25 -27.68
N ARG A 389 7.45 -22.34 -28.12
CA ARG A 389 8.68 -22.85 -27.47
C ARG A 389 9.82 -21.84 -27.51
N GLN A 390 9.98 -21.14 -28.62
CA GLN A 390 11.00 -20.11 -28.74
C GLN A 390 10.71 -18.91 -27.84
N LEU A 391 9.45 -18.48 -27.75
CA LEU A 391 9.01 -17.44 -26.81
C LEU A 391 9.26 -17.86 -25.36
N ALA A 392 8.97 -19.10 -25.02
CA ALA A 392 9.20 -19.65 -23.68
C ALA A 392 10.69 -19.66 -23.29
N ALA A 393 11.59 -19.84 -24.26
CA ALA A 393 13.03 -19.77 -24.03
C ALA A 393 13.55 -18.31 -23.88
N LEU A 394 13.01 -17.39 -24.69
CA LEU A 394 13.49 -16.00 -24.76
C LEU A 394 12.90 -15.08 -23.68
N ALA A 395 11.60 -15.22 -23.40
CA ALA A 395 10.88 -14.27 -22.55
C ALA A 395 11.38 -14.19 -21.10
N PRO A 396 11.78 -15.30 -20.42
CA PRO A 396 12.36 -15.22 -19.08
C PRO A 396 13.72 -14.50 -19.04
N GLN A 397 14.48 -14.55 -20.15
CA GLN A 397 15.82 -13.95 -20.25
C GLN A 397 15.78 -12.47 -20.67
N ALA A 398 14.67 -11.99 -21.21
CA ALA A 398 14.51 -10.63 -21.69
C ALA A 398 14.71 -9.58 -20.57
N ARG A 399 15.26 -8.42 -20.97
CA ARG A 399 15.46 -7.26 -20.06
C ARG A 399 14.18 -6.48 -19.79
N LYS A 400 13.20 -6.59 -20.70
CA LYS A 400 11.89 -5.94 -20.62
C LYS A 400 10.79 -7.00 -20.59
N PRO A 401 9.65 -6.70 -19.96
CA PRO A 401 8.55 -7.65 -19.88
C PRO A 401 7.99 -8.00 -21.25
N ILE A 402 7.80 -9.31 -21.48
CA ILE A 402 7.13 -9.84 -22.67
C ILE A 402 5.83 -10.50 -22.20
N ILE A 403 4.72 -9.97 -22.70
CA ILE A 403 3.38 -10.52 -22.48
C ILE A 403 2.91 -11.14 -23.78
N THR A 404 2.26 -12.29 -23.68
CA THR A 404 1.80 -13.02 -24.86
C THR A 404 0.30 -13.19 -24.85
N CYS A 405 -0.30 -13.18 -26.03
CA CYS A 405 -1.70 -13.46 -26.27
C CYS A 405 -1.78 -14.46 -27.41
N PHE A 406 -2.26 -15.66 -27.10
CA PHE A 406 -2.51 -16.73 -28.06
C PHE A 406 -4.02 -16.92 -28.15
N MET A 407 -4.62 -16.42 -29.23
CA MET A 407 -6.07 -16.34 -29.40
C MET A 407 -6.67 -17.69 -29.80
N GLY A 408 -7.83 -18.03 -29.23
CA GLY A 408 -8.51 -19.32 -29.46
C GLY A 408 -8.28 -20.33 -28.34
N ASP A 409 -8.89 -21.52 -28.40
CA ASP A 409 -8.80 -22.52 -27.33
C ASP A 409 -8.27 -23.88 -27.76
N ALA A 410 -8.89 -24.51 -28.76
CA ALA A 410 -8.62 -25.92 -29.09
C ALA A 410 -7.12 -26.22 -29.34
N SER A 411 -6.44 -25.40 -30.16
CA SER A 411 -5.02 -25.56 -30.46
C SER A 411 -4.11 -24.70 -29.58
N MET A 412 -4.59 -23.55 -29.09
CA MET A 412 -3.76 -22.56 -28.41
C MET A 412 -3.67 -22.75 -26.89
N ARG A 413 -4.59 -23.49 -26.26
CA ARG A 413 -4.61 -23.66 -24.80
C ARG A 413 -3.33 -24.31 -24.28
N SER A 414 -2.89 -25.41 -24.89
CA SER A 414 -1.64 -26.10 -24.51
C SER A 414 -0.41 -25.21 -24.69
N LEU A 415 -0.39 -24.34 -25.71
CA LEU A 415 0.71 -23.40 -25.94
C LEU A 415 0.74 -22.30 -24.88
N ARG A 416 -0.42 -21.86 -24.37
CA ARG A 416 -0.48 -20.94 -23.23
C ARG A 416 0.04 -21.60 -21.95
N HIS A 417 -0.34 -22.84 -21.66
CA HIS A 417 0.20 -23.56 -20.51
C HIS A 417 1.73 -23.71 -20.60
N LEU A 418 2.26 -24.03 -21.79
CA LEU A 418 3.72 -24.09 -22.02
C LEU A 418 4.42 -22.78 -21.63
N LEU A 419 3.83 -21.64 -21.98
CA LEU A 419 4.36 -20.31 -21.64
C LEU A 419 4.18 -20.00 -20.14
N ASP A 420 3.02 -20.31 -19.57
CA ASP A 420 2.74 -20.12 -18.15
C ASP A 420 3.70 -20.96 -17.28
N ASP A 421 4.04 -22.19 -17.69
CA ASP A 421 4.94 -23.11 -16.97
C ASP A 421 6.38 -22.59 -16.84
N VAL A 422 6.85 -21.81 -17.82
CA VAL A 422 8.15 -21.12 -17.74
C VAL A 422 8.05 -19.74 -17.11
N GLY A 423 6.87 -19.37 -16.60
CA GLY A 423 6.59 -18.08 -15.97
C GLY A 423 6.41 -16.92 -16.96
N THR A 424 6.07 -17.17 -18.23
CA THR A 424 5.75 -16.13 -19.21
C THR A 424 4.24 -15.91 -19.29
N PRO A 425 3.70 -14.71 -18.95
CA PRO A 425 2.26 -14.48 -18.93
C PRO A 425 1.61 -14.69 -20.30
N ALA A 426 0.72 -15.67 -20.39
CA ALA A 426 -0.01 -16.01 -21.61
C ALA A 426 -1.53 -15.83 -21.46
N PHE A 427 -2.10 -15.08 -22.40
CA PHE A 427 -3.50 -14.64 -22.38
C PHE A 427 -4.29 -15.16 -23.57
N ARG A 428 -5.60 -15.30 -23.36
CA ARG A 428 -6.54 -15.72 -24.40
C ARG A 428 -7.01 -14.57 -25.28
N THR A 429 -7.12 -13.35 -24.75
CA THR A 429 -7.67 -12.21 -25.48
C THR A 429 -6.74 -10.98 -25.45
N PRO A 430 -6.72 -10.16 -26.52
CA PRO A 430 -5.88 -8.97 -26.61
C PRO A 430 -6.13 -7.94 -25.49
N GLU A 431 -7.38 -7.73 -25.12
CA GLU A 431 -7.82 -6.79 -24.08
C GLU A 431 -7.26 -7.17 -22.72
N THR A 432 -7.35 -8.46 -22.39
CA THR A 432 -6.83 -9.04 -21.15
C THR A 432 -5.31 -8.88 -21.07
N ALA A 433 -4.63 -9.11 -22.19
CA ALA A 433 -3.17 -8.98 -22.29
C ALA A 433 -2.69 -7.52 -22.19
N ALA A 434 -3.39 -6.59 -22.84
CA ALA A 434 -3.10 -5.16 -22.74
C ALA A 434 -3.35 -4.64 -21.31
N HIS A 435 -4.45 -5.09 -20.68
CA HIS A 435 -4.76 -4.76 -19.30
C HIS A 435 -3.71 -5.31 -18.32
N ALA A 436 -3.22 -6.52 -18.55
CA ALA A 436 -2.13 -7.14 -17.79
C ALA A 436 -0.86 -6.26 -17.77
N PHE A 437 -0.44 -5.72 -18.92
CA PHE A 437 0.66 -4.75 -18.95
C PHE A 437 0.33 -3.47 -18.17
N GLY A 438 -0.91 -2.99 -18.30
CA GLY A 438 -1.42 -1.85 -17.54
C GLY A 438 -1.30 -2.01 -16.04
N ILE A 439 -1.48 -3.22 -15.50
CA ILE A 439 -1.31 -3.50 -14.08
C ILE A 439 0.16 -3.29 -13.65
N LEU A 440 1.12 -3.78 -14.44
CA LEU A 440 2.54 -3.57 -14.16
C LEU A 440 2.94 -2.09 -14.25
N ALA A 441 2.48 -1.39 -15.28
CA ALA A 441 2.76 0.03 -15.48
C ALA A 441 2.11 0.89 -14.38
N ALA A 442 0.87 0.59 -14.01
CA ALA A 442 0.14 1.26 -12.93
C ALA A 442 0.81 1.03 -11.57
N HIS A 443 1.35 -0.16 -11.31
CA HIS A 443 2.11 -0.41 -10.10
C HIS A 443 3.30 0.55 -10.01
N HIS A 444 4.12 0.65 -11.06
CA HIS A 444 5.25 1.59 -11.09
C HIS A 444 4.81 3.05 -10.87
N TYR A 445 3.75 3.49 -11.54
CA TYR A 445 3.22 4.85 -11.35
C TYR A 445 2.69 5.09 -9.93
N ASN A 446 1.94 4.14 -9.36
CA ASN A 446 1.39 4.27 -8.01
C ASN A 446 2.49 4.22 -6.96
N GLN A 447 3.60 3.52 -7.20
CA GLN A 447 4.78 3.60 -6.34
C GLN A 447 5.32 5.03 -6.27
N VAL A 448 5.47 5.70 -7.42
CA VAL A 448 5.91 7.11 -7.44
C VAL A 448 4.95 8.01 -6.66
N LEU A 449 3.64 7.79 -6.76
CA LEU A 449 2.64 8.56 -6.00
C LEU A 449 2.66 8.27 -4.50
N ALA A 450 2.88 7.00 -4.10
CA ALA A 450 2.99 6.61 -2.70
C ALA A 450 4.23 7.23 -2.04
N GLN A 451 5.28 7.52 -2.83
CA GLN A 451 6.48 8.21 -2.37
C GLN A 451 6.26 9.70 -2.10
N GLN A 452 5.17 10.29 -2.59
CA GLN A 452 4.82 11.69 -2.35
C GLN A 452 4.14 11.83 -0.98
N ILE A 453 4.91 11.76 0.09
CA ILE A 453 4.47 12.17 1.42
C ILE A 453 4.93 13.61 1.59
N LEU A 454 3.99 14.52 1.86
CA LEU A 454 4.25 15.94 2.02
C LEU A 454 5.35 16.17 3.08
N PRO A 455 6.50 16.77 2.74
CA PRO A 455 7.17 17.66 3.65
C PRO A 455 6.39 18.98 3.66
N PRO A 456 6.22 19.67 4.80
CA PRO A 456 6.14 21.10 4.70
C PRO A 456 7.49 21.53 4.10
N GLU A 457 7.49 22.07 2.88
CA GLU A 457 8.38 23.21 2.70
C GLU A 457 8.08 24.13 3.89
N PRO A 458 9.08 24.62 4.64
CA PRO A 458 8.78 25.65 5.62
C PRO A 458 8.06 26.73 4.82
N LEU A 459 6.74 26.82 5.02
CA LEU A 459 5.99 27.92 4.46
C LEU A 459 6.77 29.13 4.92
N GLU A 460 7.14 30.02 3.99
CA GLU A 460 7.82 31.26 4.35
C GLU A 460 7.07 31.96 5.50
N ARG A 461 5.77 31.68 5.61
CA ARG A 461 4.90 32.03 6.72
C ARG A 461 3.96 30.86 7.13
N PRO A 462 3.97 30.40 8.39
CA PRO A 462 3.04 29.36 8.85
C PRO A 462 1.57 29.84 8.80
N PRO A 463 0.60 28.94 8.60
CA PRO A 463 -0.81 29.31 8.54
C PRO A 463 -1.30 29.83 9.89
N ARG A 464 -2.23 30.79 9.86
CA ARG A 464 -2.84 31.41 11.04
C ARG A 464 -4.01 30.53 11.54
N VAL A 465 -3.68 29.33 12.00
CA VAL A 465 -4.67 28.29 12.34
C VAL A 465 -5.59 28.73 13.48
N ASP A 466 -5.05 29.40 14.51
CA ASP A 466 -5.83 29.84 15.67
C ASP A 466 -6.86 30.92 15.29
N GLU A 467 -6.50 31.83 14.38
CA GLU A 467 -7.42 32.83 13.84
C GLU A 467 -8.54 32.17 13.03
N ALA A 468 -8.22 31.22 12.16
CA ALA A 468 -9.22 30.46 11.42
C ALA A 468 -10.17 29.70 12.35
N ARG A 469 -9.65 29.03 13.39
CA ARG A 469 -10.43 28.35 14.41
C ARG A 469 -11.35 29.31 15.18
N ALA A 470 -10.89 30.53 15.48
CA ALA A 470 -11.72 31.54 16.12
C ALA A 470 -12.93 31.93 15.25
N ILE A 471 -12.74 32.10 13.94
CA ILE A 471 -13.83 32.39 12.99
C ILE A 471 -14.86 31.25 12.98
N LEU A 472 -14.39 30.00 12.89
CA LEU A 472 -15.24 28.80 12.89
C LEU A 472 -16.06 28.69 14.19
N ARG A 473 -15.42 28.92 15.34
CA ARG A 473 -16.07 28.92 16.66
C ARG A 473 -17.11 30.03 16.79
N ALA A 474 -16.83 31.23 16.27
CA ALA A 474 -17.78 32.34 16.28
C ALA A 474 -19.03 32.03 15.45
N ALA A 475 -18.88 31.44 14.26
CA ALA A 475 -20.00 30.99 13.44
C ALA A 475 -20.86 29.93 14.16
N ARG A 476 -20.21 28.94 14.79
CA ARG A 476 -20.90 27.90 15.58
C ARG A 476 -21.62 28.49 16.80
N ALA A 477 -21.00 29.42 17.51
CA ALA A 477 -21.61 30.09 18.67
C ALA A 477 -22.87 30.88 18.27
N ALA A 478 -22.92 31.37 17.02
CA ALA A 478 -24.10 31.99 16.43
C ALA A 478 -25.13 30.97 15.89
N GLY A 479 -24.95 29.67 16.13
CA GLY A 479 -25.84 28.60 15.65
C GLY A 479 -25.74 28.31 14.16
N ARG A 480 -24.71 28.83 13.47
CA ARG A 480 -24.51 28.66 12.03
C ARG A 480 -23.52 27.54 11.75
N THR A 481 -23.85 26.71 10.77
CA THR A 481 -22.92 25.73 10.17
C THR A 481 -22.42 26.16 8.79
N GLN A 482 -22.88 27.30 8.27
CA GLN A 482 -22.40 27.90 7.04
C GLN A 482 -21.74 29.26 7.35
N LEU A 483 -20.58 29.48 6.73
CA LEU A 483 -19.87 30.76 6.81
C LEU A 483 -20.43 31.73 5.77
N SER A 484 -20.40 33.02 6.10
CA SER A 484 -20.62 34.10 5.13
C SER A 484 -19.46 34.21 4.15
N ALA A 485 -19.68 34.85 2.98
CA ALA A 485 -18.62 35.04 1.98
C ALA A 485 -17.37 35.77 2.54
N ALA A 486 -17.58 36.74 3.45
CA ALA A 486 -16.49 37.45 4.12
C ALA A 486 -15.70 36.54 5.07
N GLU A 487 -16.40 35.74 5.89
CA GLU A 487 -15.76 34.74 6.77
C GLU A 487 -15.02 33.67 5.95
N CYS A 488 -15.58 33.22 4.83
CA CYS A 488 -14.90 32.32 3.89
C CYS A 488 -13.57 32.92 3.41
N GLN A 489 -13.58 34.15 2.88
CA GLN A 489 -12.35 34.80 2.40
C GLN A 489 -11.32 34.94 3.54
N GLN A 490 -11.74 35.35 4.74
CA GLN A 490 -10.85 35.45 5.90
C GLN A 490 -10.20 34.11 6.25
N VAL A 491 -10.94 33.00 6.19
CA VAL A 491 -10.39 31.66 6.39
C VAL A 491 -9.38 31.33 5.30
N LEU A 492 -9.68 31.59 4.02
CA LEU A 492 -8.73 31.38 2.92
C LEU A 492 -7.43 32.18 3.12
N ASP A 493 -7.54 33.44 3.55
CA ASP A 493 -6.41 34.33 3.83
C ASP A 493 -5.57 33.86 5.03
N CYS A 494 -6.13 33.09 5.97
CA CYS A 494 -5.39 32.50 7.08
C CYS A 494 -4.42 31.39 6.61
N PHE A 495 -4.72 30.76 5.46
CA PHE A 495 -3.92 29.71 4.84
C PHE A 495 -3.18 30.17 3.58
N PHE A 496 -3.20 31.48 3.28
CA PHE A 496 -2.56 32.08 2.10
C PHE A 496 -3.06 31.48 0.78
N ILE A 497 -4.34 31.07 0.70
CA ILE A 497 -4.92 30.55 -0.53
C ILE A 497 -5.08 31.72 -1.52
N PRO A 498 -4.40 31.74 -2.69
CA PRO A 498 -4.37 32.87 -3.61
C PRO A 498 -5.63 32.92 -4.50
N ILE A 499 -6.81 32.87 -3.89
CA ILE A 499 -8.11 32.94 -4.54
C ILE A 499 -8.90 34.09 -3.93
N HIS A 500 -9.41 34.98 -4.79
CA HIS A 500 -10.26 36.09 -4.38
C HIS A 500 -11.68 35.90 -4.88
N CYS A 501 -12.66 36.12 -4.01
CA CYS A 501 -14.06 36.15 -4.40
C CYS A 501 -14.41 37.53 -4.97
N SER A 502 -14.81 37.61 -6.23
CA SER A 502 -15.37 38.87 -6.77
C SER A 502 -16.81 39.02 -6.26
N GLY A 503 -17.09 40.13 -5.57
CA GLY A 503 -18.42 40.40 -4.99
C GLY A 503 -19.54 40.65 -6.02
N GLN A 504 -19.23 40.54 -7.31
CA GLN A 504 -20.19 40.63 -8.41
C GLN A 504 -20.24 39.28 -9.13
N ALA A 505 -21.20 38.45 -8.74
CA ALA A 505 -21.50 37.22 -9.45
C ALA A 505 -21.87 37.56 -10.90
N GLY A 506 -21.02 37.17 -11.85
CA GLY A 506 -21.33 37.20 -13.28
C GLY A 506 -21.11 38.52 -13.99
N ASP A 507 -19.95 39.19 -13.82
CA ASP A 507 -19.51 40.14 -14.84
C ASP A 507 -19.23 39.39 -16.16
N PRO A 508 -20.06 39.56 -17.21
CA PRO A 508 -19.86 38.88 -18.49
C PRO A 508 -18.57 39.33 -19.18
N ALA A 509 -17.99 40.46 -18.79
CA ALA A 509 -16.72 40.95 -19.31
C ALA A 509 -15.54 40.07 -18.86
N LEU A 510 -15.58 39.53 -17.63
CA LEU A 510 -14.56 38.63 -17.11
C LEU A 510 -14.65 37.24 -17.79
N ALA A 511 -15.87 36.75 -18.04
CA ALA A 511 -16.10 35.53 -18.81
C ALA A 511 -15.73 35.65 -20.30
N ALA A 512 -15.62 36.86 -20.85
CA ALA A 512 -15.26 37.13 -22.24
C ALA A 512 -13.74 37.20 -22.48
N GLU A 513 -12.93 37.48 -21.45
CA GLU A 513 -11.45 37.50 -21.52
C GLU A 513 -10.77 36.26 -20.89
N VAL A 514 -11.49 35.48 -20.08
CA VAL A 514 -10.89 34.48 -19.18
C VAL A 514 -11.31 33.04 -19.53
N GLY A 515 -10.37 32.09 -19.43
CA GLY A 515 -10.49 30.71 -19.93
C GLY A 515 -11.61 29.84 -19.32
N ALA A 516 -11.60 28.54 -19.63
CA ALA A 516 -12.67 27.62 -19.25
C ALA A 516 -12.97 27.56 -17.74
N PRO A 517 -14.25 27.59 -17.31
CA PRO A 517 -14.62 27.61 -15.89
C PRO A 517 -14.22 26.31 -15.19
N MET A 518 -13.57 26.44 -14.04
CA MET A 518 -13.10 25.35 -13.20
C MET A 518 -13.91 25.25 -11.92
N ALA A 519 -13.81 24.14 -11.21
CA ALA A 519 -14.31 23.98 -9.86
C ALA A 519 -13.29 23.24 -8.98
N VAL A 520 -13.16 23.72 -7.74
CA VAL A 520 -12.45 23.02 -6.67
C VAL A 520 -13.45 22.76 -5.55
N ARG A 521 -13.62 21.49 -5.18
CA ARG A 521 -14.52 21.10 -4.08
C ARG A 521 -13.81 20.19 -3.07
N VAL A 522 -14.00 20.48 -1.80
CA VAL A 522 -13.68 19.59 -0.67
C VAL A 522 -14.98 19.00 -0.17
N LYS A 523 -14.99 17.70 0.07
CA LYS A 523 -16.06 16.98 0.76
C LYS A 523 -15.44 15.97 1.71
N ARG A 524 -16.25 15.44 2.63
CA ARG A 524 -15.84 14.41 3.58
C ARG A 524 -16.50 13.07 3.25
N ASP A 525 -15.69 12.03 3.17
CA ASP A 525 -16.14 10.64 3.17
C ASP A 525 -16.21 10.13 4.62
N ALA A 526 -17.24 9.37 4.95
CA ALA A 526 -17.49 8.92 6.32
C ALA A 526 -16.40 7.98 6.86
N GLN A 527 -15.76 7.18 5.99
CA GLN A 527 -14.73 6.22 6.39
C GLN A 527 -13.32 6.76 6.12
N ILE A 528 -13.10 7.44 4.99
CA ILE A 528 -11.77 7.85 4.50
C ILE A 528 -11.39 9.25 4.96
N GLY A 529 -12.37 10.12 5.20
CA GLY A 529 -12.13 11.52 5.58
C GLY A 529 -12.20 12.50 4.41
N PRO A 530 -11.55 13.68 4.52
CA PRO A 530 -11.66 14.73 3.52
C PRO A 530 -10.98 14.31 2.21
N TYR A 531 -11.55 14.76 1.09
CA TYR A 531 -10.97 14.61 -0.24
C TYR A 531 -11.21 15.87 -1.09
N VAL A 532 -10.31 16.11 -2.04
CA VAL A 532 -10.38 17.27 -2.95
C VAL A 532 -10.72 16.80 -4.36
N GLN A 533 -11.66 17.50 -4.98
CA GLN A 533 -12.12 17.31 -6.36
C GLN A 533 -11.73 18.50 -7.22
N PHE A 534 -11.28 18.22 -8.45
CA PHE A 534 -11.01 19.22 -9.47
C PHE A 534 -11.65 18.83 -10.82
N GLY A 535 -12.23 19.80 -11.51
CA GLY A 535 -12.81 19.61 -12.85
C GLY A 535 -13.55 20.84 -13.37
N ALA A 536 -14.52 20.63 -14.26
CA ALA A 536 -15.31 21.70 -14.88
C ALA A 536 -16.26 22.37 -13.86
N GLY A 537 -16.35 23.71 -13.93
CA GLY A 537 -17.20 24.55 -13.07
C GLY A 537 -18.56 24.86 -13.68
N ASP A 538 -19.21 23.85 -14.26
CA ASP A 538 -20.54 23.94 -14.90
C ASP A 538 -21.63 23.26 -14.05
N GLY A 539 -21.36 23.00 -12.75
CA GLY A 539 -22.24 22.26 -11.86
C GLY A 539 -22.29 20.74 -12.10
N SER A 540 -21.57 20.22 -13.11
CA SER A 540 -21.57 18.79 -13.45
C SER A 540 -20.51 17.97 -12.70
N LEU A 541 -19.69 18.60 -11.83
CA LEU A 541 -18.56 17.94 -11.17
C LEU A 541 -18.93 16.66 -10.39
N ASP A 542 -20.14 16.61 -9.81
CA ASP A 542 -20.64 15.43 -9.09
C ASP A 542 -21.15 14.30 -10.02
N ARG A 543 -21.48 14.62 -11.27
CA ARG A 543 -22.04 13.68 -12.27
C ARG A 543 -21.03 13.30 -13.36
N SER A 544 -19.91 14.02 -13.46
CA SER A 544 -18.89 13.74 -14.45
C SER A 544 -18.12 12.45 -14.12
N HIS A 545 -18.15 11.50 -15.07
CA HIS A 545 -17.34 10.27 -15.02
C HIS A 545 -15.82 10.54 -15.07
N ASP A 546 -15.40 11.78 -15.32
CA ASP A 546 -14.01 12.14 -15.62
C ASP A 546 -13.48 13.28 -14.71
N ARG A 547 -14.00 13.32 -13.46
CA ARG A 547 -13.52 14.18 -12.37
C ARG A 547 -12.25 13.61 -11.74
N ALA A 548 -11.33 14.48 -11.37
CA ALA A 548 -10.13 14.06 -10.65
C ALA A 548 -10.33 14.24 -9.14
N ILE A 549 -9.97 13.19 -8.37
CA ILE A 549 -10.01 13.18 -6.90
C ILE A 549 -8.59 12.99 -6.37
N GLU A 550 -8.25 13.66 -5.28
CA GLU A 550 -7.05 13.40 -4.50
C GLU A 550 -7.31 13.49 -2.99
N LEU A 551 -6.53 12.74 -2.21
CA LEU A 551 -6.63 12.71 -0.75
C LEU A 551 -5.56 13.62 -0.11
N PRO A 552 -5.96 14.58 0.74
CA PRO A 552 -5.07 15.27 1.64
C PRO A 552 -4.32 14.30 2.58
N PRO A 553 -3.13 14.67 3.08
CA PRO A 553 -2.32 15.78 2.59
C PRO A 553 -1.67 15.44 1.24
N PHE A 554 -1.52 16.46 0.39
CA PHE A 554 -0.85 16.33 -0.91
C PHE A 554 0.01 17.56 -1.26
N ASN A 555 1.11 17.32 -1.98
CA ASN A 555 2.14 18.30 -2.36
C ASN A 555 1.97 18.81 -3.80
N SER A 556 2.95 19.57 -4.29
CA SER A 556 2.98 20.23 -5.60
C SER A 556 2.80 19.24 -6.73
N PHE A 557 3.51 18.12 -6.63
CA PHE A 557 3.44 17.04 -7.57
C PHE A 557 2.04 16.43 -7.62
N LEU A 558 1.45 16.12 -6.47
CA LEU A 558 0.11 15.54 -6.39
C LEU A 558 -0.99 16.53 -6.80
N ALA A 559 -0.85 17.81 -6.48
CA ALA A 559 -1.75 18.88 -6.95
C ALA A 559 -1.69 19.01 -8.48
N ARG A 560 -0.47 18.99 -9.05
CA ARG A 560 -0.27 18.90 -10.50
C ARG A 560 -0.95 17.67 -11.08
N GLN A 561 -0.75 16.48 -10.50
CA GLN A 561 -1.39 15.25 -10.95
C GLN A 561 -2.92 15.31 -10.83
N LEU A 562 -3.46 15.93 -9.78
CA LEU A 562 -4.89 16.16 -9.63
C LEU A 562 -5.46 16.95 -10.81
N VAL A 563 -4.80 18.05 -11.19
CA VAL A 563 -5.22 18.85 -12.35
C VAL A 563 -5.02 18.09 -13.66
N GLU A 564 -3.83 17.52 -13.88
CA GLU A 564 -3.45 16.87 -15.15
C GLU A 564 -4.31 15.64 -15.49
N ARG A 565 -4.82 14.92 -14.47
CA ARG A 565 -5.71 13.76 -14.67
C ARG A 565 -7.13 14.16 -15.08
N SER A 566 -7.56 15.39 -14.79
CA SER A 566 -8.92 15.82 -15.10
C SER A 566 -9.18 15.84 -16.61
N ALA A 567 -10.42 15.55 -17.01
CA ALA A 567 -10.85 15.70 -18.40
C ALA A 567 -10.64 17.13 -18.92
N LEU A 568 -10.89 18.11 -18.04
CA LEU A 568 -10.81 19.52 -18.33
C LEU A 568 -9.39 19.91 -18.74
N TRP A 569 -8.37 19.41 -18.04
CA TRP A 569 -6.98 19.62 -18.42
C TRP A 569 -6.65 19.02 -19.79
N ARG A 570 -6.96 17.73 -19.96
CA ARG A 570 -6.62 16.97 -21.18
C ARG A 570 -7.30 17.53 -22.43
N ARG A 571 -8.52 18.05 -22.31
CA ARG A 571 -9.31 18.54 -23.45
C ARG A 571 -9.12 20.03 -23.72
N VAL A 572 -8.93 20.83 -22.65
CA VAL A 572 -9.04 22.30 -22.73
C VAL A 572 -7.83 23.00 -22.12
N LEU A 573 -7.59 22.87 -20.81
CA LEU A 573 -6.65 23.76 -20.10
C LEU A 573 -5.19 23.58 -20.52
N SER A 574 -4.77 22.38 -20.92
CA SER A 574 -3.40 22.11 -21.38
C SER A 574 -2.95 22.98 -22.57
N ARG A 575 -3.90 23.59 -23.31
CA ARG A 575 -3.63 24.48 -24.45
C ARG A 575 -3.91 25.96 -24.15
N GLN A 576 -4.69 26.25 -23.12
CA GLN A 576 -5.23 27.59 -22.84
C GLN A 576 -4.63 28.25 -21.59
N MET A 577 -4.20 27.45 -20.60
CA MET A 577 -3.72 27.96 -19.31
C MET A 577 -2.24 28.35 -19.40
N SER A 578 -1.90 29.53 -18.88
CA SER A 578 -0.51 29.97 -18.79
C SER A 578 0.25 29.18 -17.69
N PRO A 579 1.58 28.99 -17.82
CA PRO A 579 2.37 28.35 -16.77
C PRO A 579 2.25 29.05 -15.41
N ALA A 580 2.17 30.39 -15.39
CA ALA A 580 2.03 31.16 -14.15
C ALA A 580 0.68 30.92 -13.44
N ALA A 581 -0.42 30.89 -14.20
CA ALA A 581 -1.73 30.59 -13.66
C ALA A 581 -1.83 29.14 -13.16
N PHE A 582 -1.16 28.20 -13.85
CA PHE A 582 -1.07 26.82 -13.42
C PHE A 582 -0.33 26.68 -12.08
N GLU A 583 0.78 27.39 -11.89
CA GLU A 583 1.51 27.38 -10.61
C GLU A 583 0.68 27.98 -9.47
N ARG A 584 -0.08 29.07 -9.72
CA ARG A 584 -1.02 29.63 -8.72
C ARG A 584 -2.14 28.66 -8.36
N LEU A 585 -2.70 27.94 -9.34
CA LEU A 585 -3.70 26.89 -9.10
C LEU A 585 -3.12 25.75 -8.26
N ARG A 586 -1.89 25.33 -8.58
CA ARG A 586 -1.17 24.31 -7.83
C ARG A 586 -0.97 24.72 -6.37
N GLU A 587 -0.49 25.94 -6.14
CA GLU A 587 -0.29 26.54 -4.80
C GLU A 587 -1.62 26.62 -4.02
N ALA A 588 -2.70 27.07 -4.67
CA ALA A 588 -4.02 27.10 -4.06
C ALA A 588 -4.50 25.71 -3.61
N LEU A 589 -4.30 24.68 -4.43
CA LEU A 589 -4.68 23.31 -4.09
C LEU A 589 -3.87 22.76 -2.90
N GLU A 590 -2.57 23.09 -2.79
CA GLU A 590 -1.74 22.72 -1.64
C GLU A 590 -2.21 23.39 -0.35
N HIS A 591 -2.49 24.69 -0.40
CA HIS A 591 -3.00 25.43 0.76
C HIS A 591 -4.40 24.97 1.17
N ILE A 592 -5.27 24.60 0.22
CA ILE A 592 -6.55 23.94 0.50
C ILE A 592 -6.32 22.58 1.17
N SER A 593 -5.36 21.79 0.70
CA SER A 593 -4.98 20.51 1.32
C SER A 593 -4.53 20.70 2.79
N THR A 594 -3.76 21.75 3.05
CA THR A 594 -3.29 22.13 4.40
C THR A 594 -4.45 22.59 5.28
N LEU A 595 -5.37 23.41 4.74
CA LEU A 595 -6.56 23.89 5.42
C LEU A 595 -7.39 22.74 5.96
N VAL A 596 -7.73 21.77 5.11
CA VAL A 596 -8.60 20.64 5.50
C VAL A 596 -7.88 19.61 6.36
N THR A 597 -6.54 19.60 6.37
CA THR A 597 -5.73 18.75 7.26
C THR A 597 -5.70 19.31 8.70
N LEU A 598 -5.70 20.64 8.84
CA LEU A 598 -5.57 21.32 10.15
C LEU A 598 -6.92 21.73 10.74
N LEU A 599 -8.00 21.71 9.95
CA LEU A 599 -9.37 22.05 10.32
C LEU A 599 -10.30 20.87 10.06
N ASP A 600 -10.48 20.01 11.06
CA ASP A 600 -11.40 18.87 11.04
C ASP A 600 -12.89 19.24 11.14
N ASP A 601 -13.17 20.51 11.46
CA ASP A 601 -14.49 21.13 11.44
C ASP A 601 -15.05 21.36 10.03
N VAL A 602 -14.25 21.27 8.97
CA VAL A 602 -14.70 21.52 7.60
C VAL A 602 -15.41 20.28 7.04
N GLU A 603 -16.70 20.41 6.74
CA GLU A 603 -17.50 19.36 6.09
C GLU A 603 -17.41 19.48 4.56
N THR A 604 -17.60 20.69 4.04
CA THR A 604 -17.43 20.99 2.62
C THR A 604 -16.82 22.38 2.39
N LEU A 605 -16.05 22.50 1.32
CA LEU A 605 -15.60 23.77 0.74
C LEU A 605 -15.85 23.73 -0.76
N CYS A 606 -16.61 24.67 -1.31
CA CYS A 606 -16.91 24.75 -2.73
C CYS A 606 -16.40 26.09 -3.27
N ILE A 607 -15.55 26.04 -4.29
CA ILE A 607 -15.05 27.19 -5.04
C ILE A 607 -15.47 27.00 -6.48
N GLU A 608 -16.55 27.65 -6.88
CA GLU A 608 -17.18 27.47 -8.20
C GLU A 608 -18.07 28.65 -8.60
N PRO A 609 -17.97 29.14 -9.85
CA PRO A 609 -16.91 28.85 -10.80
C PRO A 609 -15.56 29.47 -10.37
N LEU A 610 -14.45 28.82 -10.72
CA LEU A 610 -13.09 29.31 -10.54
C LEU A 610 -12.49 29.62 -11.91
N TYR A 611 -11.94 30.81 -12.05
CA TYR A 611 -11.31 31.29 -13.28
C TYR A 611 -9.82 31.55 -13.08
N ALA A 612 -9.05 31.26 -14.12
CA ALA A 612 -7.61 31.52 -14.16
C ALA A 612 -7.32 32.74 -15.03
N GLY A 613 -7.07 33.89 -14.41
CA GLY A 613 -6.54 35.07 -15.08
C GLY A 613 -5.06 34.90 -15.46
N SER A 614 -4.45 35.96 -16.00
CA SER A 614 -3.03 35.94 -16.37
C SER A 614 -2.09 35.82 -15.17
N THR A 615 -2.50 36.34 -14.01
CA THR A 615 -1.67 36.43 -12.78
C THR A 615 -2.38 36.06 -11.49
N HIS A 616 -3.70 35.88 -11.49
CA HIS A 616 -4.52 35.66 -10.30
C HIS A 616 -5.65 34.66 -10.57
N LEU A 617 -6.18 34.07 -9.49
CA LEU A 617 -7.34 33.18 -9.54
C LEU A 617 -8.55 33.90 -8.96
N GLU A 618 -9.66 33.87 -9.68
CA GLU A 618 -10.91 34.50 -9.25
C GLU A 618 -12.01 33.47 -9.08
N ALA A 619 -12.65 33.49 -7.91
CA ALA A 619 -13.83 32.68 -7.64
C ALA A 619 -15.10 33.53 -7.81
N GLY A 620 -16.07 33.00 -8.55
CA GLY A 620 -17.41 33.58 -8.64
C GLY A 620 -18.21 33.35 -7.36
N ALA A 621 -17.99 32.25 -6.64
CA ALA A 621 -18.53 32.00 -5.32
C ALA A 621 -17.64 31.08 -4.49
N ILE A 622 -17.65 31.30 -3.17
CA ILE A 622 -17.00 30.46 -2.18
C ILE A 622 -18.00 30.10 -1.09
N ALA A 623 -18.24 28.81 -0.89
CA ALA A 623 -19.13 28.30 0.16
C ALA A 623 -18.37 27.32 1.07
N LEU A 624 -18.35 27.58 2.37
CA LEU A 624 -17.72 26.72 3.38
C LEU A 624 -18.78 26.29 4.41
N GLN A 625 -18.92 24.98 4.58
CA GLN A 625 -19.82 24.36 5.55
C GLN A 625 -19.05 23.59 6.61
N LEU A 626 -19.52 23.71 7.85
CA LEU A 626 -18.97 23.05 9.03
C LEU A 626 -19.69 21.73 9.32
N THR A 627 -18.96 20.81 9.95
CA THR A 627 -19.51 19.57 10.48
C THR A 627 -20.61 19.86 11.51
N ALA A 628 -21.57 18.94 11.67
CA ALA A 628 -22.67 19.14 12.61
C ALA A 628 -22.21 19.24 14.08
N ARG A 629 -21.09 18.59 14.43
CA ARG A 629 -20.50 18.59 15.78
C ARG A 629 -19.04 19.00 15.69
N ALA A 630 -18.62 19.87 16.60
CA ALA A 630 -17.21 20.18 16.77
C ALA A 630 -16.50 19.00 17.44
N GLU A 631 -15.30 18.69 16.97
CA GLU A 631 -14.44 17.72 17.64
C GLU A 631 -13.88 18.33 18.94
N PRO A 632 -13.85 17.58 20.05
CA PRO A 632 -13.44 18.10 21.35
C PRO A 632 -11.91 18.25 21.47
N GLN A 633 -11.16 17.55 20.62
CA GLN A 633 -9.70 17.54 20.63
C GLN A 633 -9.18 18.10 19.31
N LEU A 634 -8.08 18.84 19.38
CA LEU A 634 -7.44 19.34 18.17
C LEU A 634 -6.90 18.18 17.32
N PRO A 635 -6.87 18.29 15.99
CA PRO A 635 -6.28 17.28 15.11
C PRO A 635 -4.89 16.81 15.55
N GLU A 636 -4.04 17.73 16.01
CA GLU A 636 -2.67 17.42 16.43
C GLU A 636 -2.62 16.55 17.70
N GLN A 637 -3.66 16.63 18.54
CA GLN A 637 -3.80 15.88 19.80
C GLN A 637 -4.51 14.56 19.60
N SER A 638 -5.53 14.53 18.74
CA SER A 638 -6.22 13.28 18.37
C SER A 638 -5.37 12.39 17.46
N GLY A 639 -4.29 12.94 16.89
CA GLY A 639 -3.44 12.27 15.92
C GLY A 639 -4.05 12.25 14.52
N TYR A 640 -4.88 13.24 14.16
CA TYR A 640 -5.54 13.39 12.86
C TYR A 640 -6.49 12.23 12.51
N ARG A 641 -7.34 11.80 13.46
CA ARG A 641 -8.27 10.67 13.27
C ARG A 641 -9.23 10.83 12.09
N HIS A 642 -9.51 12.06 11.67
CA HIS A 642 -10.35 12.37 10.52
C HIS A 642 -9.68 12.09 9.17
N MET A 643 -8.39 11.71 9.15
CA MET A 643 -7.60 11.50 7.93
C MET A 643 -7.27 10.02 7.74
N ALA A 644 -7.48 9.49 6.53
CA ALA A 644 -6.98 8.16 6.17
C ALA A 644 -5.45 8.11 6.00
N ILE A 645 -4.82 9.22 5.62
CA ILE A 645 -3.36 9.33 5.49
C ILE A 645 -2.86 10.25 6.59
N HIS A 646 -2.02 9.73 7.49
CA HIS A 646 -1.44 10.54 8.56
C HIS A 646 -0.54 11.64 7.97
N PRO A 647 -0.74 12.91 8.35
CA PRO A 647 0.10 14.00 7.86
C PRO A 647 1.47 14.03 8.54
N TYR A 648 2.37 14.85 7.99
CA TYR A 648 3.65 15.13 8.62
C TYR A 648 3.41 15.75 10.02
N PRO A 649 4.00 15.19 11.10
CA PRO A 649 3.74 15.64 12.46
C PRO A 649 4.49 16.95 12.77
N ALA A 650 4.02 18.06 12.19
CA ALA A 650 4.65 19.37 12.26
C ALA A 650 4.88 19.86 13.70
N ARG A 651 4.04 19.43 14.66
CA ARG A 651 4.20 19.73 16.09
C ARG A 651 5.52 19.26 16.71
N LEU A 652 6.18 18.27 16.09
CA LEU A 652 7.46 17.75 16.55
C LEU A 652 8.65 18.58 16.04
N VAL A 653 8.42 19.57 15.17
CA VAL A 653 9.46 20.50 14.73
C VAL A 653 9.76 21.49 15.85
N GLN A 654 11.03 21.57 16.24
CA GLN A 654 11.49 22.44 17.31
C GLN A 654 12.75 23.17 16.87
N TYR A 655 12.69 24.50 16.88
CA TYR A 655 13.86 25.35 16.69
C TYR A 655 14.55 25.55 18.03
N ARG A 656 15.83 25.23 18.10
CA ARG A 656 16.63 25.23 19.32
C ARG A 656 17.97 25.89 19.08
N GLU A 657 18.63 26.26 20.16
CA GLU A 657 19.99 26.80 20.13
C GLU A 657 20.90 25.93 21.00
N PHE A 658 22.14 25.78 20.58
CA PHE A 658 23.19 25.23 21.42
C PHE A 658 23.66 26.25 22.45
N ALA A 659 24.46 25.81 23.44
CA ALA A 659 24.98 26.70 24.49
C ALA A 659 25.88 27.83 23.96
N ASP A 660 26.44 27.68 22.75
CA ASP A 660 27.22 28.69 22.02
C ASP A 660 26.36 29.60 21.12
N GLY A 661 25.03 29.49 21.18
CA GLY A 661 24.08 30.30 20.40
C GLY A 661 23.89 29.83 18.96
N GLN A 662 24.56 28.74 18.53
CA GLN A 662 24.36 28.21 17.18
C GLN A 662 22.95 27.58 17.06
N PRO A 663 22.14 27.98 16.06
CA PRO A 663 20.80 27.44 15.89
C PRO A 663 20.84 26.04 15.26
N TRP A 664 19.91 25.19 15.67
CA TRP A 664 19.65 23.88 15.08
C TRP A 664 18.17 23.53 15.17
N THR A 665 17.73 22.59 14.34
CA THR A 665 16.33 22.19 14.25
C THR A 665 16.20 20.71 14.56
N LEU A 666 15.34 20.36 15.51
CA LEU A 666 14.85 18.99 15.67
C LEU A 666 13.57 18.85 14.84
N ARG A 667 13.49 17.84 13.98
CA ARG A 667 12.27 17.59 13.20
C ARG A 667 12.12 16.14 12.78
N PRO A 668 10.90 15.66 12.49
CA PRO A 668 10.72 14.39 11.79
C PRO A 668 11.49 14.34 10.46
N ILE A 669 11.97 13.14 10.09
CA ILE A 669 12.63 12.89 8.81
C ILE A 669 11.62 12.98 7.66
N ARG A 670 12.07 13.32 6.45
CA ARG A 670 11.24 13.46 5.26
C ARG A 670 11.79 12.59 4.11
N PRO A 671 10.99 12.21 3.11
CA PRO A 671 11.49 11.44 1.96
C PRO A 671 12.69 12.10 1.25
N GLU A 672 12.73 13.44 1.19
CA GLU A 672 13.80 14.24 0.55
C GLU A 672 15.11 14.21 1.34
N ASP A 673 15.08 13.82 2.62
CA ASP A 673 16.27 13.71 3.45
C ASP A 673 17.15 12.51 3.04
N ALA A 674 16.80 11.74 2.01
CA ALA A 674 17.57 10.58 1.57
C ALA A 674 19.03 10.94 1.25
N GLU A 675 19.26 12.01 0.50
CA GLU A 675 20.62 12.46 0.18
C GLU A 675 21.34 13.08 1.39
N PRO A 676 20.74 14.03 2.16
CA PRO A 676 21.30 14.50 3.42
C PRO A 676 21.66 13.37 4.41
N LEU A 677 20.81 12.35 4.53
CA LEU A 677 21.02 11.21 5.42
C LEU A 677 22.17 10.33 4.93
N GLN A 678 22.26 10.11 3.61
CA GLN A 678 23.39 9.40 3.01
C GLN A 678 24.71 10.12 3.27
N ASN A 679 24.73 11.44 3.10
CA ASN A 679 25.90 12.27 3.36
C ASN A 679 26.29 12.26 4.84
N PHE A 680 25.31 12.31 5.75
CA PHE A 680 25.53 12.13 7.18
C PHE A 680 26.19 10.79 7.49
N VAL A 681 25.68 9.66 6.96
CA VAL A 681 26.27 8.33 7.20
C VAL A 681 27.67 8.20 6.62
N ARG A 682 27.94 8.80 5.45
CA ARG A 682 29.29 8.87 4.86
C ARG A 682 30.28 9.66 5.72
N GLY A 683 29.79 10.69 6.43
CA GLY A 683 30.58 11.56 7.28
C GLY A 683 30.91 11.00 8.66
N LEU A 684 30.29 9.87 9.06
CA LEU A 684 30.58 9.21 10.35
C LEU A 684 31.94 8.53 10.35
N SER A 685 32.62 8.55 11.50
CA SER A 685 33.83 7.76 11.74
C SER A 685 33.57 6.25 11.64
N ASP A 686 34.63 5.46 11.38
CA ASP A 686 34.54 3.98 11.39
C ASP A 686 34.00 3.44 12.71
N GLU A 687 34.41 4.05 13.83
CA GLU A 687 33.93 3.71 15.17
C GLU A 687 32.44 3.99 15.31
N SER A 688 31.97 5.20 14.98
CA SER A 688 30.55 5.57 15.06
C SER A 688 29.66 4.69 14.17
N ARG A 689 30.13 4.28 12.99
CA ARG A 689 29.39 3.37 12.10
C ARG A 689 29.32 1.95 12.66
N TYR A 690 30.46 1.44 13.13
CA TYR A 690 30.50 0.11 13.75
C TYR A 690 29.60 0.05 14.99
N MET A 691 29.66 1.09 15.84
CA MET A 691 28.85 1.18 17.05
C MET A 691 27.33 1.23 16.78
N ARG A 692 26.92 1.70 15.60
CA ARG A 692 25.52 1.85 15.21
C ARG A 692 24.96 0.65 14.44
N PHE A 693 25.74 0.09 13.51
CA PHE A 693 25.27 -0.92 12.57
C PHE A 693 25.88 -2.30 12.78
N VAL A 694 26.81 -2.44 13.74
CA VAL A 694 27.58 -3.67 14.03
C VAL A 694 28.17 -4.26 12.73
N SER A 695 28.54 -3.37 11.80
CA SER A 695 29.05 -3.71 10.48
C SER A 695 29.88 -2.55 9.92
N MET A 696 30.79 -2.86 9.00
CA MET A 696 31.64 -1.89 8.28
C MET A 696 30.87 -1.21 7.14
N LEU A 697 29.60 -0.88 7.36
CA LEU A 697 28.73 -0.29 6.35
C LEU A 697 29.18 1.16 6.09
N ARG A 698 29.81 1.39 4.92
CA ARG A 698 30.28 2.72 4.53
C ARG A 698 29.14 3.63 4.06
N GLU A 699 28.11 3.03 3.48
CA GLU A 699 27.02 3.69 2.78
C GLU A 699 25.72 2.90 2.96
N LEU A 700 24.59 3.59 3.11
CA LEU A 700 23.29 2.93 3.09
C LEU A 700 22.97 2.49 1.67
N THR A 701 22.42 1.28 1.53
CA THR A 701 21.90 0.84 0.23
C THR A 701 20.67 1.69 -0.14
N PRO A 702 20.32 1.81 -1.44
CA PRO A 702 19.11 2.53 -1.84
C PRO A 702 17.85 2.05 -1.10
N ARG A 703 17.72 0.73 -0.86
CA ARG A 703 16.60 0.17 -0.08
C ARG A 703 16.59 0.63 1.38
N MET A 704 17.75 0.73 2.02
CA MET A 704 17.85 1.20 3.40
C MET A 704 17.52 2.69 3.51
N LEU A 705 17.99 3.52 2.57
CA LEU A 705 17.62 4.93 2.52
C LEU A 705 16.11 5.10 2.39
N GLU A 706 15.49 4.40 1.45
CA GLU A 706 14.03 4.43 1.28
C GLU A 706 13.31 4.01 2.57
N ARG A 707 13.78 2.95 3.25
CA ARG A 707 13.19 2.49 4.51
C ARG A 707 13.31 3.52 5.64
N TYR A 708 14.42 4.26 5.72
CA TYR A 708 14.64 5.23 6.80
C TYR A 708 14.00 6.59 6.55
N THR A 709 13.79 6.99 5.30
CA THR A 709 13.22 8.32 4.97
C THR A 709 11.74 8.27 4.61
N ARG A 710 11.22 7.12 4.18
CA ARG A 710 9.80 6.95 3.79
C ARG A 710 9.02 6.21 4.86
N ILE A 711 8.92 6.86 6.02
CA ILE A 711 8.29 6.26 7.19
C ILE A 711 6.79 6.54 7.26
N ASP A 712 6.04 5.62 7.88
CA ASP A 712 4.64 5.84 8.24
C ASP A 712 4.54 6.37 9.68
N TYR A 713 4.28 7.68 9.81
CA TYR A 713 4.17 8.36 11.10
C TYR A 713 3.09 7.81 12.04
N ASP A 714 2.15 7.02 11.52
CA ASP A 714 1.15 6.33 12.33
C ASP A 714 1.73 5.15 13.13
N LYS A 715 2.88 4.59 12.69
CA LYS A 715 3.46 3.35 13.24
C LYS A 715 4.92 3.47 13.67
N GLU A 716 5.67 4.38 13.07
CA GLU A 716 7.09 4.57 13.32
C GLU A 716 7.40 6.06 13.34
N LEU A 717 8.50 6.42 14.00
CA LEU A 717 8.96 7.79 14.03
C LEU A 717 10.47 7.83 13.89
N ALA A 718 10.93 8.68 12.98
CA ALA A 718 12.33 9.02 12.82
C ALA A 718 12.47 10.54 12.90
N LEU A 719 13.45 10.98 13.68
CA LEU A 719 13.79 12.36 13.94
C LEU A 719 15.21 12.64 13.47
N VAL A 720 15.39 13.81 12.88
CA VAL A 720 16.70 14.35 12.50
C VAL A 720 16.96 15.63 13.29
N ALA A 721 18.22 15.83 13.65
CA ALA A 721 18.75 17.12 14.06
C ALA A 721 19.47 17.74 12.86
N THR A 722 19.12 18.97 12.48
CA THR A 722 19.70 19.65 11.31
C THR A 722 20.27 21.03 11.66
N VAL A 723 21.27 21.45 10.89
CA VAL A 723 21.80 22.82 10.90
C VAL A 723 21.76 23.39 9.49
N GLN A 724 21.69 24.71 9.37
CA GLN A 724 21.76 25.40 8.10
C GLN A 724 23.22 25.67 7.75
N VAL A 725 23.67 25.21 6.58
CA VAL A 725 25.01 25.47 6.05
C VAL A 725 24.93 26.20 4.72
N PRO A 726 25.85 27.13 4.40
CA PRO A 726 25.86 27.81 3.11
C PRO A 726 25.92 26.82 1.95
N ASN A 727 25.15 27.04 0.88
CA ASN A 727 25.20 26.23 -0.34
C ASN A 727 25.77 27.04 -1.52
N PRO A 728 27.10 26.95 -1.79
CA PRO A 728 27.72 27.67 -2.91
C PRO A 728 27.15 27.26 -4.28
N GLN A 729 26.62 26.04 -4.40
CA GLN A 729 26.07 25.50 -5.65
C GLN A 729 24.68 26.07 -5.98
N HIS A 730 24.02 26.72 -5.02
CA HIS A 730 22.67 27.27 -5.16
C HIS A 730 22.61 28.73 -4.73
N ARG A 731 23.42 29.59 -5.36
CA ARG A 731 23.44 31.06 -5.13
C ARG A 731 23.65 31.46 -3.66
N GLY A 732 24.23 30.58 -2.83
CA GLY A 732 24.44 30.84 -1.40
C GLY A 732 23.21 30.64 -0.52
N HIS A 733 22.08 30.12 -1.05
CA HIS A 733 20.95 29.74 -0.21
C HIS A 733 21.40 28.68 0.81
N PRO A 734 20.99 28.77 2.09
CA PRO A 734 21.36 27.76 3.08
C PRO A 734 20.73 26.41 2.71
N ARG A 735 21.46 25.33 2.94
CA ARG A 735 20.96 23.95 2.86
C ARG A 735 20.96 23.33 4.25
N GLU A 736 20.02 22.44 4.50
CA GLU A 736 20.04 21.64 5.73
C GLU A 736 21.10 20.53 5.63
N GLU A 737 21.87 20.38 6.70
CA GLU A 737 22.76 19.26 6.93
C GLU A 737 22.30 18.50 8.17
N ILE A 738 22.18 17.18 8.07
CA ILE A 738 21.81 16.31 9.19
C ILE A 738 23.04 16.09 10.07
N ILE A 739 22.90 16.33 11.37
CA ILE A 739 23.95 16.19 12.38
C ILE A 739 23.60 15.16 13.46
N GLY A 740 22.38 14.64 13.44
CA GLY A 740 21.95 13.54 14.29
C GLY A 740 20.70 12.87 13.73
N PHE A 741 20.56 11.58 13.97
CA PHE A 741 19.45 10.76 13.53
C PHE A 741 19.03 9.81 14.64
N ALA A 742 17.73 9.77 14.94
CA ALA A 742 17.15 8.83 15.87
C ALA A 742 15.85 8.29 15.30
N HIS A 743 15.56 7.02 15.52
CA HIS A 743 14.29 6.44 15.07
C HIS A 743 13.85 5.32 15.98
N TYR A 744 12.55 5.03 15.98
CA TYR A 744 12.06 3.73 16.43
C TYR A 744 11.20 3.07 15.36
N LEU A 745 11.27 1.74 15.33
CA LEU A 745 10.42 0.89 14.51
C LEU A 745 9.57 0.01 15.43
N ARG A 746 8.26 -0.03 15.21
CA ARG A 746 7.37 -0.88 16.00
C ARG A 746 7.78 -2.35 15.85
N ASN A 747 7.87 -3.04 16.99
CA ASN A 747 8.18 -4.46 17.03
C ASN A 747 7.03 -5.26 16.41
N ALA A 748 7.34 -6.43 15.89
CA ALA A 748 6.37 -7.29 15.20
C ALA A 748 5.26 -7.80 16.13
N ASP A 749 5.45 -7.70 17.45
CA ASP A 749 4.43 -7.97 18.48
C ASP A 749 3.34 -6.87 18.55
N GLY A 750 3.57 -5.72 17.92
CA GLY A 750 2.69 -4.56 17.96
C GLY A 750 2.62 -3.85 19.32
N ARG A 751 3.44 -4.22 20.30
CA ARG A 751 3.36 -3.70 21.68
C ARG A 751 4.51 -2.76 22.04
N GLY A 752 5.70 -3.02 21.51
CA GLY A 752 6.86 -2.16 21.73
C GLY A 752 7.46 -1.63 20.44
N ALA A 753 8.61 -0.98 20.56
CA ALA A 753 9.40 -0.53 19.43
C ALA A 753 10.89 -0.65 19.70
N GLU A 754 11.64 -1.00 18.67
CA GLU A 754 13.09 -0.99 18.69
C GLU A 754 13.59 0.41 18.32
N TYR A 755 14.41 1.03 19.17
CA TYR A 755 14.98 2.34 18.94
C TYR A 755 16.41 2.27 18.44
N ALA A 756 16.82 3.35 17.78
CA ALA A 756 18.21 3.55 17.47
C ALA A 756 18.57 5.04 17.36
N LEU A 757 19.85 5.34 17.63
CA LEU A 757 20.37 6.70 17.71
C LEU A 757 21.79 6.75 17.15
N VAL A 758 22.10 7.80 16.41
CA VAL A 758 23.46 8.13 15.97
C VAL A 758 23.62 9.64 15.88
N ILE A 759 24.75 10.16 16.34
CA ILE A 759 25.10 11.59 16.32
C ILE A 759 26.44 11.74 15.60
N ALA A 760 26.54 12.72 14.70
CA ALA A 760 27.78 13.01 13.98
C ALA A 760 28.91 13.33 14.98
N ASP A 761 30.12 12.82 14.71
CA ASP A 761 31.25 12.86 15.66
C ASP A 761 31.55 14.28 16.17
N ALA A 762 31.53 15.28 15.28
CA ALA A 762 31.76 16.69 15.61
C ALA A 762 30.69 17.33 16.52
N TRP A 763 29.52 16.71 16.65
CA TRP A 763 28.35 17.22 17.36
C TRP A 763 28.00 16.42 18.62
N GLN A 764 28.80 15.40 18.93
CA GLN A 764 28.63 14.61 20.14
C GLN A 764 28.86 15.46 21.40
N ARG A 765 28.27 15.02 22.53
CA ARG A 765 28.33 15.70 23.84
C ARG A 765 27.72 17.13 23.88
N ARG A 766 27.00 17.55 22.84
CA ARG A 766 26.22 18.82 22.79
C ARG A 766 24.74 18.68 23.14
N GLY A 767 24.33 17.54 23.74
CA GLY A 767 22.95 17.31 24.18
C GLY A 767 21.97 16.77 23.13
N LEU A 768 22.39 16.63 21.86
CA LEU A 768 21.52 16.16 20.77
C LEU A 768 20.88 14.79 21.03
N GLY A 769 21.67 13.81 21.47
CA GLY A 769 21.18 12.46 21.74
C GLY A 769 20.10 12.41 22.82
N MET A 770 20.23 13.25 23.86
CA MET A 770 19.23 13.38 24.92
C MET A 770 17.93 13.95 24.35
N SER A 771 18.02 15.05 23.58
CA SER A 771 16.85 15.70 22.99
C SER A 771 16.09 14.78 22.04
N LEU A 772 16.79 14.09 21.14
CA LEU A 772 16.17 13.20 20.17
C LEU A 772 15.46 12.04 20.86
N MET A 773 16.10 11.40 21.84
CA MET A 773 15.50 10.27 22.55
C MET A 773 14.32 10.66 23.44
N GLN A 774 14.37 11.82 24.12
CA GLN A 774 13.23 12.32 24.89
C GLN A 774 12.00 12.49 24.00
N THR A 775 12.16 13.12 22.83
CA THR A 775 11.06 13.30 21.88
C THR A 775 10.56 11.97 21.32
N LEU A 776 11.44 11.00 21.03
CA LEU A 776 11.02 9.66 20.62
C LEU A 776 10.23 8.92 21.71
N ILE A 777 10.67 8.95 22.96
CA ILE A 777 9.99 8.29 24.09
C ILE A 777 8.61 8.89 24.32
N GLU A 778 8.48 10.22 24.26
CA GLU A 778 7.20 10.90 24.41
C GLU A 778 6.24 10.59 23.25
N ALA A 779 6.76 10.53 22.02
CA ALA A 779 5.98 10.09 20.86
C ALA A 779 5.52 8.63 20.99
N ALA A 780 6.39 7.72 21.41
CA ALA A 780 6.08 6.31 21.63
C ALA A 780 4.95 6.13 22.67
N ARG A 781 4.99 6.89 23.77
CA ARG A 781 3.90 6.93 24.77
C ARG A 781 2.59 7.43 24.17
N SER A 782 2.63 8.51 23.38
CA SER A 782 1.44 9.07 22.74
C SER A 782 0.81 8.11 21.70
N GLN A 783 1.60 7.20 21.14
CA GLN A 783 1.13 6.13 20.25
C GLN A 783 0.64 4.89 21.01
N GLY A 784 0.68 4.88 22.35
CA GLY A 784 0.24 3.77 23.18
C GLY A 784 1.16 2.55 23.16
N LEU A 785 2.46 2.75 22.84
CA LEU A 785 3.45 1.68 22.99
C LEU A 785 3.72 1.41 24.47
N THR A 786 3.88 0.13 24.81
CA THR A 786 4.07 -0.34 26.19
C THR A 786 5.53 -0.42 26.61
N TYR A 787 6.46 -0.54 25.66
CA TYR A 787 7.89 -0.50 25.93
C TYR A 787 8.66 -0.01 24.71
N ILE A 788 9.90 0.43 24.94
CA ILE A 788 10.87 0.76 23.89
C ILE A 788 12.21 0.14 24.25
N ASP A 789 12.86 -0.55 23.32
CA ASP A 789 14.14 -1.24 23.57
C ASP A 789 15.13 -1.15 22.41
N GLY A 790 16.39 -1.49 22.66
CA GLY A 790 17.43 -1.46 21.65
C GLY A 790 18.65 -2.26 22.10
N LEU A 791 19.36 -2.85 21.15
CA LEU A 791 20.62 -3.54 21.40
C LEU A 791 21.80 -2.59 21.23
N VAL A 792 22.66 -2.52 22.25
CA VAL A 792 23.81 -1.62 22.29
C VAL A 792 25.05 -2.43 22.65
N LEU A 793 26.16 -2.21 21.94
CA LEU A 793 27.44 -2.85 22.28
C LEU A 793 27.85 -2.52 23.72
N ALA A 794 28.32 -3.52 24.45
CA ALA A 794 28.80 -3.37 25.83
C ALA A 794 29.97 -2.37 25.94
N SER A 795 30.73 -2.17 24.86
CA SER A 795 31.82 -1.20 24.74
C SER A 795 31.36 0.24 24.50
N ASN A 796 30.11 0.48 24.10
CA ASN A 796 29.58 1.82 23.82
C ASN A 796 29.14 2.54 25.12
N HIS A 797 30.11 2.83 26.00
CA HIS A 797 29.87 3.44 27.29
C HIS A 797 29.13 4.79 27.22
N ALA A 798 29.36 5.57 26.15
CA ALA A 798 28.69 6.85 25.94
C ALA A 798 27.18 6.67 25.74
N MET A 799 26.77 5.71 24.89
CA MET A 799 25.37 5.37 24.65
C MET A 799 24.71 4.79 25.90
N LEU A 800 25.36 3.84 26.57
CA LEU A 800 24.82 3.23 27.81
C LEU A 800 24.60 4.28 28.89
N SER A 801 25.56 5.18 29.10
CA SER A 801 25.43 6.30 30.06
C SER A 801 24.32 7.29 29.69
N LEU A 802 24.13 7.57 28.40
CA LEU A 802 23.02 8.40 27.92
C LEU A 802 21.67 7.74 28.25
N MET A 803 21.53 6.45 27.95
CA MET A 803 20.28 5.71 28.15
C MET A 803 19.93 5.54 29.64
N THR A 804 20.90 5.25 30.49
CA THR A 804 20.68 5.20 31.94
C THR A 804 20.21 6.54 32.50
N ARG A 805 20.73 7.67 32.00
CA ARG A 805 20.26 9.02 32.39
C ARG A 805 18.83 9.31 31.93
N LEU A 806 18.38 8.68 30.84
CA LEU A 806 17.00 8.73 30.35
C LEU A 806 16.06 7.79 31.13
N GLY A 807 16.58 7.02 32.10
CA GLY A 807 15.81 6.08 32.90
C GLY A 807 15.65 4.68 32.27
N LEU A 808 16.38 4.38 31.18
CA LEU A 808 16.35 3.04 30.58
C LEU A 808 17.16 2.06 31.46
N ARG A 809 16.61 0.86 31.60
CA ARG A 809 17.28 -0.30 32.19
C ARG A 809 18.32 -0.84 31.20
N ASN A 810 19.37 -1.44 31.72
CA ASN A 810 20.53 -1.87 30.95
C ASN A 810 20.95 -3.27 31.38
N ASP A 811 20.38 -4.28 30.71
CA ASP A 811 20.60 -5.68 31.01
C ASP A 811 21.65 -6.27 30.06
N GLY A 812 22.41 -7.26 30.51
CA GLY A 812 23.27 -8.03 29.60
C GLY A 812 22.41 -8.81 28.61
N ASP A 813 22.82 -8.88 27.35
CA ASP A 813 22.13 -9.75 26.40
C ASP A 813 22.43 -11.22 26.72
N PRO A 814 21.41 -12.08 26.87
CA PRO A 814 21.61 -13.47 27.25
C PRO A 814 22.20 -14.33 26.13
N GLU A 815 22.07 -13.91 24.86
CA GLU A 815 22.55 -14.62 23.68
C GLU A 815 23.96 -14.14 23.25
N ASP A 816 24.25 -12.85 23.43
CA ASP A 816 25.55 -12.24 23.08
C ASP A 816 26.12 -11.37 24.21
N PRO A 817 27.13 -11.84 24.96
CA PRO A 817 27.77 -11.07 26.03
C PRO A 817 28.42 -9.75 25.58
N THR A 818 28.68 -9.57 24.28
CA THR A 818 29.22 -8.31 23.73
C THR A 818 28.14 -7.25 23.54
N MET A 819 26.87 -7.61 23.70
CA MET A 819 25.70 -6.77 23.54
C MET A 819 24.96 -6.59 24.87
N ARG A 820 24.24 -5.48 24.96
CA ARG A 820 23.40 -5.14 26.09
C ARG A 820 22.03 -4.72 25.60
N ARG A 821 20.99 -5.27 26.21
CA ARG A 821 19.61 -4.88 25.95
C ARG A 821 19.26 -3.69 26.83
N VAL A 822 18.95 -2.57 26.18
CA VAL A 822 18.64 -1.32 26.86
C VAL A 822 17.18 -0.97 26.60
N TRP A 823 16.37 -0.83 27.64
CA TRP A 823 14.91 -0.76 27.50
C TRP A 823 14.21 0.10 28.55
N LEU A 824 13.04 0.63 28.21
CA LEU A 824 12.16 1.37 29.12
C LEU A 824 10.74 0.84 29.01
N ASP A 825 10.14 0.56 30.16
CA ASP A 825 8.70 0.34 30.30
C ASP A 825 7.98 1.69 30.20
N LEU A 826 7.04 1.79 29.26
CA LEU A 826 6.25 2.99 29.02
C LEU A 826 4.90 2.94 29.77
N GLY A 827 4.57 1.81 30.40
CA GLY A 827 3.30 1.53 31.05
C GLY A 827 2.25 0.94 30.11
N GLU A 828 1.17 0.39 30.67
CA GLU A 828 -0.02 0.04 29.86
C GLU A 828 -0.62 1.34 29.32
N GLY A 829 -0.63 1.49 27.99
CA GLY A 829 -1.22 2.65 27.34
C GLY A 829 -2.66 2.83 27.81
N ALA A 830 -2.97 4.00 28.36
CA ALA A 830 -4.35 4.39 28.63
C ALA A 830 -5.10 4.46 27.29
N GLN A 831 -5.85 3.40 26.96
CA GLN A 831 -6.78 3.36 25.83
C GLN A 831 -8.22 3.37 26.30
#